data_AF-A0A1B6VMC2-F1
#
_entry.id   AF-A0A1B6VMC2-F1
#
_cell.length_a   1.000
_cell.length_b   1.000
_cell.length_c   1.000
_cell.angle_alpha   90.00
_cell.angle_beta   90.00
_cell.angle_gamma   90.00
#
_symmetry.space_group_name_H-M   'P 1'
#
loop_
_entity.id
_entity.type
_entity.pdbx_description
1 polymer ?
#
loop_
_entity_poly.entity_id
_entity_poly.type
_entity_poly.pdbx_seq_one_letter_code
_entity_poly.pdbx_strand_id
1 'polypeptide(L)'
;MHPCILDFHHIMATSTPAWTNGDLYTWVGPTTGGNWSDVSNWSYNGEPATHVPDTQTNQGTVTIPSGVTVTVSSATSTLSGVSIKVAGTLDIASGTSALAVNNLEVASGGTANIQRPLTANNVLQVDNGGTATFSNVSQDWSGYPGLKPSVAAGGTLNFDKSNVTLGSVSGSGIAGNLNISNGSTVKTASNSTTITGPITVNGTDTSFTDNSALQSTLTLNDGAKATITTYPTDGTKVIFGTGNNTLILPSDKYAANKLVLANLKEGDSLGVNGQTVSSATMTSDNVSLTTSGGTISPKSVTYDDSYKNAPTDSNPVTVNTSNGNGVICFLAGSMIRTQDGEVAVETLRLGDSVVVYVDGREDVRTITWAGRRHMTVRPGPFADEAGYPVRILKDAIATGVPHTDLLVTAEHCLFLDGKFVPARMLVNGRSIHYDTSITSYDYFHIETADHSVIMANGLLTESFLDTGNRGDFRQDGNVFSIGGSVKSWNDDAAAPLTTDRTTVEPLFRAIEARADMAGLVSQADSAVLTQDADLHLMTEDGTIIRKTRETNGYAMFMLPEKVRSVRLMSRTSRPSDVIGPFVDDRRELGVLVGQIALYEAGSTTVLPAHLAKEELSGWSVSEGTTMRWTTGHAAISLPSRSSHSIAMLAVQVLSNSSYLVAAEDKAIALTA
;
A
#
# COMPACT_ATOMS: atom_id res chain seq x y z
N MET A 1 73.23 -56.44 36.05
CA MET A 1 72.16 -56.55 35.04
C MET A 1 70.85 -56.11 35.70
N HIS A 2 70.21 -55.12 35.07
CA HIS A 2 68.85 -54.60 35.26
C HIS A 2 68.42 -54.02 36.63
N PRO A 3 68.08 -52.71 36.68
CA PRO A 3 67.20 -52.12 37.66
C PRO A 3 65.73 -52.14 37.16
N CYS A 4 64.76 -52.10 38.07
CA CYS A 4 63.39 -51.75 37.75
C CYS A 4 62.94 -50.66 38.72
N ILE A 5 62.65 -49.48 38.17
CA ILE A 5 62.15 -48.27 38.81
C ILE A 5 60.62 -48.37 38.79
N LEU A 6 59.95 -48.18 39.92
CA LEU A 6 58.51 -47.95 40.01
C LEU A 6 58.28 -46.48 40.32
N ASP A 7 57.83 -45.75 39.30
CA ASP A 7 57.47 -44.34 39.31
C ASP A 7 56.13 -44.13 40.04
N PHE A 8 56.13 -43.22 41.03
CA PHE A 8 54.90 -42.62 41.56
C PHE A 8 54.57 -41.37 40.74
N HIS A 9 53.71 -41.52 39.73
CA HIS A 9 53.06 -40.36 39.12
C HIS A 9 51.77 -40.04 39.88
N HIS A 10 51.80 -38.93 40.61
CA HIS A 10 50.62 -38.29 41.17
C HIS A 10 49.85 -37.61 40.03
N ILE A 11 48.89 -38.33 39.45
CA ILE A 11 47.90 -37.75 38.54
C ILE A 11 46.87 -37.03 39.42
N MET A 12 47.04 -35.73 39.59
CA MET A 12 45.93 -34.84 39.94
C MET A 12 45.02 -34.77 38.71
N ALA A 13 44.12 -35.75 38.61
CA ALA A 13 42.95 -35.63 37.75
C ALA A 13 42.11 -34.49 38.33
N THR A 14 42.13 -33.32 37.69
CA THR A 14 41.10 -32.31 37.89
C THR A 14 39.80 -32.91 37.37
N SER A 15 39.10 -33.64 38.24
CA SER A 15 37.75 -34.12 37.99
C SER A 15 36.87 -32.89 37.77
N THR A 16 36.48 -32.65 36.52
CA THR A 16 35.30 -31.83 36.20
C THR A 16 34.13 -32.34 37.06
N PRO A 17 33.52 -31.53 37.93
CA PRO A 17 32.37 -31.97 38.69
C PRO A 17 31.27 -32.42 37.73
N ALA A 18 30.71 -33.60 37.96
CA ALA A 18 29.63 -34.15 37.17
C ALA A 18 28.32 -33.42 37.52
N TRP A 19 27.84 -32.55 36.64
CA TRP A 19 26.51 -31.92 36.65
C TRP A 19 26.20 -31.06 37.89
N THR A 20 26.01 -29.76 37.69
CA THR A 20 25.60 -28.82 38.75
C THR A 20 24.11 -28.54 38.70
N ASN A 21 23.45 -28.42 39.86
CA ASN A 21 22.03 -28.07 39.95
C ASN A 21 21.87 -26.54 40.03
N GLY A 22 21.05 -25.99 39.14
CA GLY A 22 20.75 -24.56 39.03
C GLY A 22 20.22 -23.92 40.31
N ASP A 23 19.43 -24.65 41.11
CA ASP A 23 18.83 -24.14 42.36
C ASP A 23 19.87 -23.84 43.45
N LEU A 24 21.10 -24.33 43.27
CA LEU A 24 22.20 -24.13 44.21
C LEU A 24 23.05 -22.91 43.85
N TYR A 25 22.88 -22.33 42.67
CA TYR A 25 23.61 -21.11 42.29
C TYR A 25 22.93 -19.86 42.85
N THR A 26 23.72 -19.00 43.49
CA THR A 26 23.25 -17.67 43.90
C THR A 26 24.22 -16.58 43.44
N TRP A 27 23.67 -15.45 43.04
CA TRP A 27 24.45 -14.29 42.65
C TRP A 27 25.03 -13.60 43.90
N VAL A 28 26.35 -13.44 43.93
CA VAL A 28 27.10 -12.74 45.00
C VAL A 28 27.94 -11.58 44.46
N GLY A 29 27.86 -11.32 43.15
CA GLY A 29 28.54 -10.22 42.47
C GLY A 29 27.97 -8.83 42.77
N PRO A 30 28.47 -7.78 42.08
CA PRO A 30 28.02 -6.42 42.29
C PRO A 30 26.54 -6.25 41.94
N THR A 31 25.93 -5.19 42.49
CA THR A 31 24.54 -4.82 42.21
C THR A 31 24.34 -4.31 40.78
N THR A 32 25.36 -3.72 40.16
CA THR A 32 25.30 -3.19 38.79
C THR A 32 26.57 -3.52 38.02
N GLY A 33 26.44 -3.86 36.74
CA GLY A 33 27.59 -4.12 35.85
C GLY A 33 28.28 -5.47 36.08
N GLY A 34 27.62 -6.39 36.78
CA GLY A 34 28.15 -7.72 37.02
C GLY A 34 28.13 -8.58 35.76
N ASN A 35 29.27 -9.21 35.44
CA ASN A 35 29.37 -10.10 34.28
C ASN A 35 28.99 -11.53 34.67
N TRP A 36 28.04 -12.13 33.95
CA TRP A 36 27.63 -13.53 34.11
C TRP A 36 28.82 -14.50 34.02
N SER A 37 29.76 -14.22 33.13
CA SER A 37 30.90 -15.09 32.85
C SER A 37 32.04 -14.99 33.88
N ASP A 38 31.93 -14.11 34.87
CA ASP A 38 32.92 -14.01 35.96
C ASP A 38 32.49 -14.90 37.12
N VAL A 39 33.25 -15.98 37.34
CA VAL A 39 32.99 -16.99 38.37
C VAL A 39 32.95 -16.40 39.78
N SER A 40 33.67 -15.31 40.03
CA SER A 40 33.68 -14.66 41.36
C SER A 40 32.33 -14.03 41.73
N ASN A 41 31.44 -13.82 40.75
CA ASN A 41 30.10 -13.30 40.97
C ASN A 41 29.08 -14.38 41.39
N TRP A 42 29.50 -15.63 41.51
CA TRP A 42 28.63 -16.77 41.81
C TRP A 42 29.08 -17.53 43.06
N SER A 43 28.11 -17.96 43.86
CA SER A 43 28.30 -19.02 44.85
C SER A 43 27.48 -20.24 44.45
N TYR A 44 27.96 -21.43 44.78
CA TYR A 44 27.28 -22.70 44.57
C TYR A 44 27.09 -23.38 45.93
N ASN A 45 25.83 -23.58 46.32
CA ASN A 45 25.44 -24.16 47.61
C ASN A 45 26.05 -23.43 48.83
N GLY A 46 26.13 -22.10 48.75
CA GLY A 46 26.65 -21.25 49.83
C GLY A 46 28.18 -21.07 49.85
N GLU A 47 28.92 -21.78 49.00
CA GLU A 47 30.39 -21.68 48.89
C GLU A 47 30.79 -20.97 47.59
N PRO A 48 31.99 -20.36 47.49
CA PRO A 48 32.47 -19.76 46.24
C PRO A 48 32.40 -20.73 45.07
N ALA A 49 31.76 -20.33 43.97
CA ALA A 49 31.61 -21.21 42.81
C ALA A 49 32.99 -21.44 42.16
N THR A 50 33.19 -22.63 41.60
CA THR A 50 34.38 -22.96 40.80
C THR A 50 34.14 -22.83 39.30
N HIS A 51 32.87 -22.75 38.89
CA HIS A 51 32.41 -22.61 37.51
C HIS A 51 31.15 -21.74 37.49
N VAL A 52 30.98 -20.96 36.43
CA VAL A 52 29.74 -20.19 36.20
C VAL A 52 28.58 -21.11 35.82
N PRO A 53 27.32 -20.68 36.00
CA PRO A 53 26.19 -21.42 35.43
C PRO A 53 26.27 -21.43 33.90
N ASP A 54 26.22 -22.63 33.31
CA ASP A 54 26.46 -22.87 31.89
C ASP A 54 25.67 -24.09 31.35
N THR A 55 26.07 -24.66 30.21
CA THR A 55 25.40 -25.84 29.62
C THR A 55 25.43 -27.11 30.48
N GLN A 56 26.33 -27.22 31.46
CA GLN A 56 26.40 -28.35 32.40
C GLN A 56 25.51 -28.15 33.62
N THR A 57 24.98 -26.94 33.81
CA THR A 57 23.94 -26.67 34.81
C THR A 57 22.66 -27.34 34.34
N ASN A 58 22.26 -28.43 35.00
CA ASN A 58 21.10 -29.23 34.64
C ASN A 58 20.22 -29.44 35.87
N GLN A 59 18.91 -29.26 35.71
CA GLN A 59 17.90 -29.22 36.79
C GLN A 59 18.06 -27.98 37.68
N GLY A 60 16.94 -27.31 37.99
CA GLY A 60 16.90 -26.09 38.81
C GLY A 60 16.91 -24.76 38.04
N THR A 61 16.70 -23.66 38.76
CA THR A 61 16.54 -22.30 38.24
C THR A 61 17.55 -21.34 38.87
N VAL A 62 18.38 -20.72 38.03
CA VAL A 62 19.30 -19.66 38.44
C VAL A 62 18.53 -18.35 38.54
N THR A 63 18.48 -17.75 39.73
CA THR A 63 17.72 -16.52 39.99
C THR A 63 18.63 -15.30 40.02
N ILE A 64 18.31 -14.28 39.22
CA ILE A 64 18.88 -12.94 39.32
C ILE A 64 18.04 -12.15 40.33
N PRO A 65 18.60 -11.78 41.50
CA PRO A 65 17.84 -11.13 42.56
C PRO A 65 17.32 -9.75 42.19
N SER A 66 16.27 -9.31 42.88
CA SER A 66 15.78 -7.93 42.74
C SER A 66 16.85 -6.91 43.12
N GLY A 67 16.88 -5.78 42.41
CA GLY A 67 17.88 -4.72 42.61
C GLY A 67 19.26 -5.01 42.03
N VAL A 68 19.46 -6.17 41.40
CA VAL A 68 20.72 -6.57 40.74
C VAL A 68 20.59 -6.45 39.23
N THR A 69 21.63 -5.96 38.56
CA THR A 69 21.79 -5.98 37.09
C THR A 69 22.94 -6.91 36.71
N VAL A 70 22.63 -7.95 35.94
CA VAL A 70 23.59 -8.94 35.44
C VAL A 70 23.66 -8.85 33.92
N THR A 71 24.88 -8.83 33.38
CA THR A 71 25.13 -8.77 31.95
C THR A 71 25.65 -10.12 31.43
N VAL A 72 24.98 -10.66 30.41
CA VAL A 72 25.50 -11.76 29.60
C VAL A 72 26.23 -11.17 28.39
N SER A 73 27.55 -11.29 28.41
CA SER A 73 28.42 -10.70 27.38
C SER A 73 28.25 -11.35 25.99
N SER A 74 28.77 -10.70 24.95
CA SER A 74 28.80 -11.23 23.58
C SER A 74 29.60 -12.53 23.44
N ALA A 75 30.54 -12.80 24.36
CA ALA A 75 31.37 -14.00 24.35
C ALA A 75 30.64 -15.27 24.80
N THR A 76 29.55 -15.14 25.57
CA THR A 76 28.75 -16.30 25.99
C THR A 76 27.96 -16.82 24.80
N SER A 77 28.31 -18.02 24.32
CA SER A 77 27.74 -18.62 23.12
C SER A 77 26.52 -19.50 23.38
N THR A 78 26.37 -20.07 24.59
CA THR A 78 25.21 -20.89 24.96
C THR A 78 25.05 -21.01 26.47
N LEU A 79 23.80 -21.02 26.92
CA LEU A 79 23.32 -21.33 28.26
C LEU A 79 22.17 -22.34 28.18
N SER A 80 22.20 -23.24 27.18
CA SER A 80 21.07 -24.12 26.85
C SER A 80 20.63 -25.10 27.96
N GLY A 81 21.46 -25.30 29.00
CA GLY A 81 21.09 -26.06 30.21
C GLY A 81 20.44 -25.21 31.30
N VAL A 82 20.59 -23.88 31.24
CA VAL A 82 20.23 -22.97 32.33
C VAL A 82 18.79 -22.48 32.18
N SER A 83 17.97 -22.73 33.21
CA SER A 83 16.72 -22.00 33.43
C SER A 83 17.01 -20.73 34.21
N ILE A 84 16.70 -19.56 33.67
CA ILE A 84 17.02 -18.25 34.26
C ILE A 84 15.73 -17.60 34.74
N LYS A 85 15.67 -17.22 36.02
CA LYS A 85 14.59 -16.40 36.59
C LYS A 85 15.11 -15.00 36.89
N VAL A 86 14.48 -13.99 36.32
CA VAL A 86 14.90 -12.59 36.41
C VAL A 86 13.96 -11.83 37.35
N ALA A 87 14.37 -11.60 38.60
CA ALA A 87 13.67 -10.71 39.53
C ALA A 87 14.31 -9.31 39.61
N GLY A 88 15.55 -9.16 39.14
CA GLY A 88 16.24 -7.89 38.92
C GLY A 88 16.27 -7.50 37.44
N THR A 89 17.45 -7.18 36.92
CA THR A 89 17.69 -6.87 35.50
C THR A 89 18.69 -7.84 34.87
N LEU A 90 18.34 -8.37 33.71
CA LEU A 90 19.22 -9.18 32.86
C LEU A 90 19.49 -8.46 31.54
N ASP A 91 20.73 -8.08 31.30
CA ASP A 91 21.17 -7.48 30.05
C ASP A 91 21.90 -8.51 29.18
N ILE A 92 21.27 -8.94 28.10
CA ILE A 92 21.88 -9.80 27.09
C ILE A 92 22.42 -8.89 26.00
N ALA A 93 23.73 -8.64 26.05
CA ALA A 93 24.42 -7.74 25.13
C ALA A 93 24.27 -8.17 23.67
N SER A 94 24.46 -7.27 22.71
CA SER A 94 24.45 -7.63 21.28
C SER A 94 25.51 -8.68 20.93
N GLY A 95 25.22 -9.57 19.98
CA GLY A 95 26.15 -10.61 19.52
C GLY A 95 25.77 -11.14 18.14
N THR A 96 26.73 -11.75 17.45
CA THR A 96 26.56 -12.25 16.07
C THR A 96 25.79 -13.57 15.98
N SER A 97 25.66 -14.29 17.10
CA SER A 97 24.99 -15.58 17.19
C SER A 97 23.84 -15.52 18.19
N ALA A 98 22.82 -16.36 17.97
CA ALA A 98 21.74 -16.51 18.94
C ALA A 98 22.27 -17.03 20.28
N LEU A 99 21.74 -16.51 21.39
CA LEU A 99 21.96 -17.11 22.70
C LEU A 99 20.91 -18.19 22.94
N ALA A 100 21.36 -19.42 23.22
CA ALA A 100 20.48 -20.50 23.64
C ALA A 100 20.32 -20.52 25.16
N VAL A 101 19.09 -20.63 25.66
CA VAL A 101 18.75 -20.83 27.09
C VAL A 101 17.79 -22.01 27.23
N ASN A 102 17.67 -22.59 28.43
CA ASN A 102 16.63 -23.60 28.65
C ASN A 102 15.25 -22.93 28.80
N ASN A 103 15.11 -22.10 29.83
CA ASN A 103 13.94 -21.26 30.12
C ASN A 103 14.42 -19.84 30.45
N LEU A 104 13.65 -18.84 30.05
CA LEU A 104 13.81 -17.47 30.54
C LEU A 104 12.50 -17.01 31.14
N GLU A 105 12.45 -16.88 32.46
CA GLU A 105 11.32 -16.36 33.23
C GLU A 105 11.66 -14.94 33.69
N VAL A 106 10.87 -13.97 33.28
CA VAL A 106 10.93 -12.59 33.78
C VAL A 106 9.85 -12.42 34.83
N ALA A 107 10.26 -12.45 36.09
CA ALA A 107 9.36 -12.38 37.24
C ALA A 107 8.80 -10.97 37.44
N SER A 108 7.85 -10.82 38.36
CA SER A 108 7.28 -9.51 38.72
C SER A 108 8.35 -8.51 39.15
N GLY A 109 8.36 -7.32 38.55
CA GLY A 109 9.38 -6.28 38.76
C GLY A 109 10.72 -6.55 38.07
N GLY A 110 10.88 -7.73 37.45
CA GLY A 110 12.06 -8.10 36.69
C GLY A 110 12.08 -7.49 35.28
N THR A 111 13.28 -7.25 34.75
CA THR A 111 13.50 -6.72 33.39
C THR A 111 14.54 -7.55 32.65
N ALA A 112 14.22 -7.99 31.43
CA ALA A 112 15.18 -8.63 30.53
C ALA A 112 15.36 -7.77 29.26
N ASN A 113 16.57 -7.26 29.04
CA ASN A 113 16.95 -6.50 27.85
C ASN A 113 17.75 -7.40 26.92
N ILE A 114 17.24 -7.65 25.72
CA ILE A 114 17.74 -8.67 24.81
C ILE A 114 18.14 -8.03 23.48
N GLN A 115 19.44 -7.98 23.20
CA GLN A 115 19.99 -7.27 22.03
C GLN A 115 20.56 -8.20 20.95
N ARG A 116 20.25 -9.50 21.03
CA ARG A 116 20.59 -10.49 20.00
C ARG A 116 19.48 -11.56 19.92
N PRO A 117 19.43 -12.38 18.86
CA PRO A 117 18.46 -13.46 18.77
C PRO A 117 18.51 -14.40 19.98
N LEU A 118 17.36 -14.84 20.48
CA LEU A 118 17.25 -15.73 21.64
C LEU A 118 16.57 -17.03 21.24
N THR A 119 17.22 -18.17 21.47
CA THR A 119 16.55 -19.48 21.38
C THR A 119 16.31 -19.98 22.80
N ALA A 120 15.09 -20.42 23.10
CA ALA A 120 14.80 -21.13 24.34
C ALA A 120 14.32 -22.53 24.01
N ASN A 121 14.80 -23.52 24.75
CA ASN A 121 14.38 -24.90 24.56
C ASN A 121 12.89 -25.10 24.92
N ASN A 122 12.37 -24.37 25.92
CA ASN A 122 10.95 -24.44 26.26
C ASN A 122 10.19 -23.12 26.08
N VAL A 123 10.44 -22.10 26.93
CA VAL A 123 9.57 -20.91 26.99
C VAL A 123 10.34 -19.64 27.35
N LEU A 124 9.91 -18.52 26.75
CA LEU A 124 10.10 -17.18 27.30
C LEU A 124 8.84 -16.83 28.09
N GLN A 125 8.92 -16.88 29.40
CA GLN A 125 7.82 -16.55 30.30
C GLN A 125 8.00 -15.13 30.82
N VAL A 126 6.96 -14.31 30.73
CA VAL A 126 6.91 -12.97 31.31
C VAL A 126 5.71 -12.89 32.25
N ASP A 127 5.97 -12.80 33.54
CA ASP A 127 4.95 -12.77 34.57
C ASP A 127 4.32 -11.37 34.70
N ASN A 128 3.25 -11.28 35.50
CA ASN A 128 2.61 -10.01 35.81
C ASN A 128 3.61 -9.01 36.44
N GLY A 129 3.78 -7.85 35.80
CA GLY A 129 4.74 -6.82 36.19
C GLY A 129 6.18 -7.08 35.73
N GLY A 130 6.45 -8.19 35.03
CA GLY A 130 7.72 -8.45 34.36
C GLY A 130 7.78 -7.78 32.98
N THR A 131 8.98 -7.41 32.53
CA THR A 131 9.20 -6.78 31.21
C THR A 131 10.32 -7.45 30.43
N ALA A 132 10.04 -7.93 29.23
CA ALA A 132 11.05 -8.38 28.27
C ALA A 132 11.10 -7.44 27.06
N THR A 133 12.29 -6.97 26.70
CA THR A 133 12.50 -6.05 25.57
C THR A 133 13.52 -6.63 24.61
N PHE A 134 13.11 -6.80 23.36
CA PHE A 134 14.01 -7.13 22.25
C PHE A 134 14.34 -5.86 21.47
N SER A 135 15.64 -5.53 21.37
CA SER A 135 16.13 -4.32 20.70
C SER A 135 17.14 -4.65 19.61
N ASN A 136 16.91 -4.17 18.39
CA ASN A 136 17.75 -4.46 17.20
C ASN A 136 17.91 -5.96 16.92
N VAL A 137 16.83 -6.74 17.08
CA VAL A 137 16.85 -8.19 16.87
C VAL A 137 16.05 -8.56 15.62
N SER A 138 16.64 -9.40 14.76
CA SER A 138 15.92 -10.07 13.68
C SER A 138 15.80 -11.55 13.99
N GLN A 139 14.57 -12.07 14.08
CA GLN A 139 14.35 -13.46 14.44
C GLN A 139 13.04 -14.04 13.89
N ASP A 140 13.05 -15.35 13.62
CA ASP A 140 11.87 -16.12 13.29
C ASP A 140 11.64 -17.22 14.35
N TRP A 141 10.51 -17.15 15.05
CA TRP A 141 10.13 -18.12 16.08
C TRP A 141 9.19 -19.20 15.56
N SER A 142 8.79 -19.15 14.29
CA SER A 142 7.82 -20.08 13.69
C SER A 142 8.33 -21.51 13.49
N GLY A 143 9.66 -21.70 13.40
CA GLY A 143 10.30 -23.00 13.23
C GLY A 143 10.36 -23.84 14.51
N TYR A 144 10.79 -25.10 14.39
CA TYR A 144 11.10 -25.98 15.53
C TYR A 144 12.60 -26.29 15.59
N PRO A 145 13.28 -26.16 16.75
CA PRO A 145 12.79 -25.53 17.98
C PRO A 145 12.72 -23.99 17.82
N GLY A 146 11.57 -23.41 18.14
CA GLY A 146 11.32 -21.96 18.09
C GLY A 146 11.07 -21.39 19.48
N LEU A 147 11.33 -20.10 19.66
CA LEU A 147 11.05 -19.42 20.92
C LEU A 147 9.53 -19.34 21.15
N LYS A 148 9.05 -19.81 22.29
CA LYS A 148 7.63 -19.79 22.64
C LYS A 148 7.36 -18.69 23.66
N PRO A 149 6.81 -17.53 23.26
CA PRO A 149 6.45 -16.49 24.20
C PRO A 149 5.19 -16.85 25.00
N SER A 150 5.24 -16.69 26.31
CA SER A 150 4.11 -16.78 27.24
C SER A 150 4.13 -15.53 28.11
N VAL A 151 3.20 -14.61 27.86
CA VAL A 151 3.15 -13.31 28.55
C VAL A 151 1.86 -13.25 29.35
N ALA A 152 1.97 -13.30 30.68
CA ALA A 152 0.83 -13.22 31.58
C ALA A 152 0.15 -11.85 31.50
N ALA A 153 -1.12 -11.78 31.90
CA ALA A 153 -1.82 -10.50 32.04
C ALA A 153 -1.04 -9.58 33.01
N GLY A 154 -0.79 -8.33 32.58
CA GLY A 154 0.05 -7.36 33.30
C GLY A 154 1.56 -7.50 33.07
N GLY A 155 2.02 -8.55 32.38
CA GLY A 155 3.39 -8.63 31.84
C GLY A 155 3.53 -7.81 30.56
N THR A 156 4.76 -7.49 30.16
CA THR A 156 5.05 -6.66 28.99
C THR A 156 6.13 -7.27 28.10
N LEU A 157 5.85 -7.37 26.80
CA LEU A 157 6.80 -7.75 25.76
C LEU A 157 6.97 -6.60 24.76
N ASN A 158 8.19 -6.11 24.61
CA ASN A 158 8.52 -4.98 23.74
C ASN A 158 9.40 -5.43 22.56
N PHE A 159 9.11 -4.89 21.38
CA PHE A 159 9.97 -4.94 20.21
C PHE A 159 10.34 -3.51 19.79
N ASP A 160 11.65 -3.25 19.75
CA ASP A 160 12.25 -1.97 19.39
C ASP A 160 13.29 -2.21 18.28
N LYS A 161 13.16 -1.51 17.14
CA LYS A 161 14.00 -1.70 15.94
C LYS A 161 14.18 -3.18 15.54
N SER A 162 13.16 -4.01 15.71
CA SER A 162 13.26 -5.46 15.61
C SER A 162 12.37 -6.05 14.52
N ASN A 163 12.83 -7.11 13.85
CA ASN A 163 12.07 -7.85 12.85
C ASN A 163 11.78 -9.26 13.38
N VAL A 164 10.54 -9.50 13.82
CA VAL A 164 10.19 -10.72 14.55
C VAL A 164 8.98 -11.43 13.95
N THR A 165 9.13 -12.73 13.71
CA THR A 165 8.00 -13.62 13.47
C THR A 165 7.68 -14.37 14.76
N LEU A 166 6.53 -14.11 15.36
CA LEU A 166 6.04 -14.83 16.54
C LEU A 166 5.58 -16.24 16.11
N GLY A 167 6.01 -17.27 16.81
CA GLY A 167 5.76 -18.67 16.46
C GLY A 167 4.76 -19.41 17.37
N SER A 168 4.78 -20.75 17.29
CA SER A 168 3.83 -21.64 17.97
C SER A 168 3.94 -21.56 19.49
N VAL A 169 2.85 -21.14 20.11
CA VAL A 169 2.68 -21.22 21.57
C VAL A 169 2.13 -22.60 21.94
N SER A 170 2.90 -23.39 22.69
CA SER A 170 2.35 -24.52 23.45
C SER A 170 2.12 -24.02 24.88
N GLY A 171 0.98 -23.34 25.12
CA GLY A 171 0.68 -22.71 26.41
C GLY A 171 -0.18 -21.45 26.30
N SER A 172 -0.24 -20.68 27.39
CA SER A 172 -0.87 -19.35 27.44
C SER A 172 -0.08 -18.39 26.54
N GLY A 173 -0.69 -17.86 25.48
CA GLY A 173 -0.02 -16.97 24.54
C GLY A 173 0.32 -15.58 25.12
N ILE A 174 0.05 -14.51 24.38
CA ILE A 174 0.32 -13.15 24.85
C ILE A 174 -0.98 -12.56 25.44
N ALA A 175 -1.13 -12.67 26.76
CA ALA A 175 -2.24 -12.08 27.52
C ALA A 175 -1.87 -10.71 28.13
N GLY A 176 -0.59 -10.38 28.21
CA GLY A 176 -0.08 -9.06 28.61
C GLY A 176 0.08 -8.08 27.45
N ASN A 177 0.82 -7.00 27.70
CA ASN A 177 1.06 -5.95 26.71
C ASN A 177 2.06 -6.42 25.65
N LEU A 178 1.73 -6.19 24.38
CA LEU A 178 2.66 -6.29 23.25
C LEU A 178 2.90 -4.90 22.67
N ASN A 179 4.12 -4.37 22.81
CA ASN A 179 4.49 -3.07 22.25
C ASN A 179 5.47 -3.24 21.10
N ILE A 180 5.21 -2.57 19.98
CA ILE A 180 6.00 -2.65 18.75
C ILE A 180 6.33 -1.22 18.34
N SER A 181 7.61 -0.89 18.20
CA SER A 181 8.04 0.51 18.07
C SER A 181 9.31 0.70 17.22
N ASN A 182 9.56 1.96 16.85
CA ASN A 182 10.82 2.42 16.26
C ASN A 182 11.28 1.64 15.02
N GLY A 183 10.40 1.44 14.04
CA GLY A 183 10.74 0.72 12.80
C GLY A 183 10.68 -0.80 12.94
N SER A 184 10.10 -1.32 14.02
CA SER A 184 9.93 -2.76 14.19
C SER A 184 8.91 -3.33 13.22
N THR A 185 9.17 -4.51 12.68
CA THR A 185 8.23 -5.31 11.88
C THR A 185 7.95 -6.60 12.62
N VAL A 186 6.71 -6.77 13.09
CA VAL A 186 6.32 -7.97 13.84
C VAL A 186 5.16 -8.66 13.13
N LYS A 187 5.25 -9.97 12.96
CA LYS A 187 4.16 -10.76 12.39
C LYS A 187 3.93 -12.03 13.19
N THR A 188 2.70 -12.52 13.23
CA THR A 188 2.43 -13.85 13.79
C THR A 188 2.56 -14.92 12.71
N ALA A 189 3.02 -16.11 13.08
CA ALA A 189 2.98 -17.28 12.22
C ALA A 189 1.52 -17.77 12.10
N SER A 190 1.14 -18.28 10.94
CA SER A 190 -0.24 -18.68 10.64
C SER A 190 -0.80 -19.64 11.69
N ASN A 191 -1.92 -19.27 12.32
CA ASN A 191 -2.69 -20.08 13.28
C ASN A 191 -1.93 -20.57 14.52
N SER A 192 -0.88 -19.85 14.94
CA SER A 192 0.15 -20.39 15.80
C SER A 192 0.35 -19.61 17.12
N THR A 193 -0.01 -18.32 17.15
CA THR A 193 0.16 -17.45 18.32
C THR A 193 -1.18 -16.85 18.77
N THR A 194 -1.65 -17.17 19.99
CA THR A 194 -2.83 -16.52 20.57
C THR A 194 -2.43 -15.20 21.24
N ILE A 195 -2.98 -14.08 20.78
CA ILE A 195 -2.81 -12.77 21.43
C ILE A 195 -4.17 -12.26 21.90
N THR A 196 -4.32 -12.11 23.21
CA THR A 196 -5.53 -11.60 23.89
C THR A 196 -5.28 -10.30 24.65
N GLY A 197 -4.04 -10.04 25.06
CA GLY A 197 -3.64 -8.78 25.69
C GLY A 197 -3.44 -7.66 24.66
N PRO A 198 -3.46 -6.39 25.10
CA PRO A 198 -3.45 -5.24 24.21
C PRO A 198 -2.17 -5.15 23.37
N ILE A 199 -2.32 -4.71 22.13
CA ILE A 199 -1.22 -4.48 21.20
C ILE A 199 -1.11 -2.99 20.92
N THR A 200 0.09 -2.43 21.05
CA THR A 200 0.39 -1.04 20.67
C THR A 200 1.48 -1.03 19.61
N VAL A 201 1.19 -0.41 18.47
CA VAL A 201 2.15 -0.20 17.37
C VAL A 201 2.40 1.30 17.25
N ASN A 202 3.66 1.73 17.31
CA ASN A 202 4.03 3.14 17.27
C ASN A 202 5.15 3.41 16.25
N GLY A 203 4.91 4.36 15.34
CA GLY A 203 5.92 4.94 14.46
C GLY A 203 5.70 4.65 12.97
N THR A 204 6.19 5.55 12.12
CA THR A 204 5.95 5.59 10.66
C THR A 204 6.47 4.38 9.88
N ASP A 205 7.54 3.75 10.37
CA ASP A 205 8.14 2.54 9.75
C ASP A 205 7.83 1.27 10.56
N THR A 206 6.90 1.36 11.51
CA THR A 206 6.57 0.26 12.42
C THR A 206 5.33 -0.47 11.92
N SER A 207 5.40 -1.80 11.83
CA SER A 207 4.29 -2.59 11.31
C SER A 207 3.99 -3.86 12.12
N PHE A 208 2.71 -4.20 12.18
CA PHE A 208 2.20 -5.45 12.74
C PHE A 208 1.35 -6.22 11.73
N THR A 209 1.64 -7.50 11.52
CA THR A 209 0.81 -8.38 10.68
C THR A 209 0.26 -9.54 11.49
N ASP A 210 -1.06 -9.59 11.68
CA ASP A 210 -1.71 -10.74 12.28
C ASP A 210 -2.12 -11.76 11.21
N ASN A 211 -1.56 -12.96 11.37
CA ASN A 211 -1.93 -14.18 10.66
C ASN A 211 -2.58 -15.23 11.60
N SER A 212 -3.03 -14.84 12.80
CA SER A 212 -3.39 -15.78 13.88
C SER A 212 -4.71 -15.46 14.61
N ALA A 213 -5.75 -15.12 13.85
CA ALA A 213 -7.10 -14.89 14.36
C ALA A 213 -7.14 -13.94 15.57
N LEU A 214 -6.72 -12.69 15.37
CA LEU A 214 -6.58 -11.67 16.41
C LEU A 214 -7.80 -11.60 17.37
N GLN A 215 -7.53 -11.61 18.68
CA GLN A 215 -8.53 -11.59 19.76
C GLN A 215 -8.26 -10.48 20.78
N SER A 216 -7.78 -9.33 20.30
CA SER A 216 -7.23 -8.26 21.13
C SER A 216 -7.74 -6.88 20.70
N THR A 217 -7.41 -5.87 21.50
CA THR A 217 -7.43 -4.47 21.07
C THR A 217 -6.07 -4.10 20.51
N LEU A 218 -6.06 -3.70 19.24
CA LEU A 218 -4.88 -3.19 18.53
C LEU A 218 -4.95 -1.68 18.44
N THR A 219 -3.92 -0.98 18.93
CA THR A 219 -3.83 0.49 18.86
C THR A 219 -2.67 0.89 17.95
N LEU A 220 -2.95 1.76 16.98
CA LEU A 220 -1.97 2.28 16.03
C LEU A 220 -1.67 3.75 16.36
N ASN A 221 -0.39 4.11 16.42
CA ASN A 221 0.05 5.47 16.70
C ASN A 221 1.17 5.91 15.76
N ASP A 222 1.24 7.22 15.51
CA ASP A 222 2.37 7.93 14.94
C ASP A 222 2.85 7.37 13.59
N GLY A 223 1.91 7.01 12.70
CA GLY A 223 2.25 6.49 11.37
C GLY A 223 2.26 4.97 11.26
N ALA A 224 1.84 4.27 12.32
CA ALA A 224 1.91 2.81 12.39
C ALA A 224 1.01 2.12 11.35
N LYS A 225 1.48 0.95 10.88
CA LYS A 225 0.75 0.09 9.96
C LYS A 225 0.33 -1.22 10.62
N ALA A 226 -0.88 -1.67 10.35
CA ALA A 226 -1.29 -3.04 10.63
C ALA A 226 -1.96 -3.73 9.45
N THR A 227 -1.76 -5.03 9.35
CA THR A 227 -2.41 -5.90 8.38
C THR A 227 -3.04 -7.08 9.08
N ILE A 228 -4.34 -7.29 8.87
CA ILE A 228 -5.06 -8.46 9.37
C ILE A 228 -5.36 -9.36 8.17
N THR A 229 -4.79 -10.58 8.17
CA THR A 229 -4.90 -11.48 7.00
C THR A 229 -5.91 -12.61 7.18
N THR A 230 -6.30 -12.90 8.43
CA THR A 230 -7.13 -14.06 8.79
C THR A 230 -8.47 -13.63 9.41
N TYR A 231 -9.22 -14.57 9.99
CA TYR A 231 -10.51 -14.35 10.64
C TYR A 231 -10.30 -13.92 12.10
N PRO A 232 -10.37 -12.61 12.44
CA PRO A 232 -10.30 -12.20 13.84
C PRO A 232 -11.52 -12.69 14.63
N THR A 233 -11.44 -12.67 15.96
CA THR A 233 -12.62 -12.91 16.80
C THR A 233 -13.66 -11.79 16.62
N ASP A 234 -14.95 -12.11 16.77
CA ASP A 234 -16.01 -11.12 16.65
C ASP A 234 -15.88 -10.05 17.74
N GLY A 235 -15.83 -8.78 17.32
CA GLY A 235 -15.63 -7.64 18.21
C GLY A 235 -14.17 -7.25 18.44
N THR A 236 -13.21 -7.87 17.75
CA THR A 236 -11.81 -7.43 17.76
C THR A 236 -11.73 -5.96 17.37
N LYS A 237 -11.06 -5.16 18.21
CA LYS A 237 -11.07 -3.70 18.10
C LYS A 237 -9.75 -3.19 17.55
N VAL A 238 -9.82 -2.31 16.56
CA VAL A 238 -8.67 -1.52 16.10
C VAL A 238 -8.91 -0.06 16.43
N ILE A 239 -8.01 0.54 17.21
CA ILE A 239 -8.05 1.93 17.65
C ILE A 239 -7.01 2.71 16.84
N PHE A 240 -7.47 3.74 16.16
CA PHE A 240 -6.61 4.73 15.54
C PHE A 240 -6.27 5.79 16.60
N GLY A 241 -5.04 5.75 17.09
CA GLY A 241 -4.51 6.66 18.11
C GLY A 241 -3.96 7.93 17.48
N THR A 242 -2.75 8.35 17.87
CA THR A 242 -2.11 9.57 17.34
C THR A 242 -1.56 9.36 15.92
N GLY A 243 -1.33 10.44 15.18
CA GLY A 243 -0.74 10.41 13.83
C GLY A 243 -1.58 9.70 12.77
N ASN A 244 -1.07 9.63 11.53
CA ASN A 244 -1.81 9.11 10.38
C ASN A 244 -1.50 7.62 10.20
N ASN A 245 -2.39 6.74 10.65
CA ASN A 245 -2.11 5.31 10.72
C ASN A 245 -2.75 4.56 9.56
N THR A 246 -2.38 3.29 9.40
CA THR A 246 -2.91 2.48 8.31
C THR A 246 -3.32 1.11 8.75
N LEU A 247 -4.53 0.72 8.36
CA LEU A 247 -5.07 -0.60 8.57
C LEU A 247 -5.42 -1.26 7.24
N ILE A 248 -4.85 -2.44 7.01
CA ILE A 248 -5.22 -3.32 5.91
C ILE A 248 -6.16 -4.39 6.44
N LEU A 249 -7.42 -4.34 6.00
CA LEU A 249 -8.48 -5.28 6.36
C LEU A 249 -8.27 -6.63 5.65
N PRO A 250 -8.79 -7.74 6.22
CA PRO A 250 -8.79 -9.02 5.53
C PRO A 250 -9.66 -8.94 4.28
N SER A 251 -9.28 -9.66 3.22
CA SER A 251 -10.00 -9.70 1.95
C SER A 251 -11.32 -10.47 1.99
N ASP A 252 -11.53 -11.28 3.04
CA ASP A 252 -12.77 -12.00 3.24
C ASP A 252 -13.80 -11.10 3.93
N LYS A 253 -14.99 -10.99 3.34
CA LYS A 253 -16.08 -10.13 3.84
C LYS A 253 -16.55 -10.53 5.24
N TYR A 254 -16.62 -11.83 5.54
CA TYR A 254 -17.04 -12.32 6.85
C TYR A 254 -15.98 -12.07 7.92
N ALA A 255 -14.69 -12.16 7.55
CA ALA A 255 -13.58 -11.81 8.43
C ALA A 255 -13.56 -10.31 8.75
N ALA A 256 -13.70 -9.45 7.73
CA ALA A 256 -13.69 -8.00 7.90
C ALA A 256 -14.84 -7.53 8.83
N ASN A 257 -16.03 -8.10 8.66
CA ASN A 257 -17.22 -7.76 9.45
C ASN A 257 -17.13 -8.10 10.96
N LYS A 258 -16.02 -8.70 11.41
CA LYS A 258 -15.76 -8.94 12.84
C LYS A 258 -14.97 -7.81 13.51
N LEU A 259 -14.37 -6.92 12.72
CA LEU A 259 -13.55 -5.82 13.21
C LEU A 259 -14.40 -4.62 13.60
N VAL A 260 -14.14 -4.05 14.78
CA VAL A 260 -14.67 -2.76 15.20
C VAL A 260 -13.56 -1.74 15.07
N LEU A 261 -13.76 -0.72 14.23
CA LEU A 261 -12.82 0.38 14.08
C LEU A 261 -13.21 1.51 15.01
N ALA A 262 -12.25 2.11 15.71
CA ALA A 262 -12.51 3.19 16.64
C ALA A 262 -11.55 4.36 16.45
N ASN A 263 -12.09 5.56 16.61
CA ASN A 263 -11.40 6.85 16.49
C ASN A 263 -10.76 7.05 15.12
N LEU A 264 -11.39 6.53 14.07
CA LEU A 264 -10.94 6.77 12.71
C LEU A 264 -10.95 8.28 12.46
N LYS A 265 -9.83 8.85 12.05
CA LYS A 265 -9.68 10.30 11.89
C LYS A 265 -9.12 10.64 10.53
N GLU A 266 -9.18 11.94 10.27
CA GLU A 266 -8.52 12.57 9.14
C GLU A 266 -7.02 12.23 9.15
N GLY A 267 -6.53 11.64 8.07
CA GLY A 267 -5.16 11.24 7.78
C GLY A 267 -4.97 9.72 7.79
N ASP A 268 -5.86 8.98 8.47
CA ASP A 268 -5.76 7.53 8.54
C ASP A 268 -6.10 6.89 7.19
N SER A 269 -5.58 5.69 6.95
CA SER A 269 -5.80 5.00 5.67
C SER A 269 -6.31 3.57 5.88
N LEU A 270 -7.25 3.17 5.03
CA LEU A 270 -7.83 1.82 5.03
C LEU A 270 -7.56 1.13 3.68
N GLY A 271 -7.15 -0.14 3.74
CA GLY A 271 -6.94 -0.97 2.56
C GLY A 271 -7.55 -2.35 2.72
N VAL A 272 -7.48 -3.15 1.65
CA VAL A 272 -7.90 -4.56 1.66
C VAL A 272 -6.73 -5.44 1.25
N ASN A 273 -6.45 -6.47 2.04
CA ASN A 273 -5.28 -7.33 1.84
C ASN A 273 -5.29 -7.97 0.46
N GLY A 274 -4.25 -7.71 -0.35
CA GLY A 274 -4.11 -8.28 -1.70
C GLY A 274 -5.14 -7.80 -2.73
N GLN A 275 -5.93 -6.76 -2.43
CA GLN A 275 -6.94 -6.22 -3.35
C GLN A 275 -6.76 -4.72 -3.55
N THR A 276 -7.20 -4.24 -4.72
CA THR A 276 -7.26 -2.80 -5.00
C THR A 276 -8.62 -2.26 -4.56
N VAL A 277 -8.60 -1.18 -3.79
CA VAL A 277 -9.80 -0.43 -3.44
C VAL A 277 -10.06 0.59 -4.54
N SER A 278 -11.20 0.48 -5.22
CA SER A 278 -11.61 1.38 -6.31
C SER A 278 -12.46 2.56 -5.83
N SER A 279 -13.18 2.39 -4.73
CA SER A 279 -13.91 3.47 -4.05
C SER A 279 -14.17 3.08 -2.60
N ALA A 280 -14.43 4.07 -1.76
CA ALA A 280 -14.89 3.88 -0.40
C ALA A 280 -16.23 4.62 -0.20
N THR A 281 -17.08 4.07 0.66
CA THR A 281 -18.34 4.69 1.06
C THR A 281 -18.38 4.77 2.58
N MET A 282 -18.69 5.95 3.12
CA MET A 282 -18.65 6.20 4.57
C MET A 282 -20.03 6.63 5.07
N THR A 283 -20.43 6.12 6.24
CA THR A 283 -21.63 6.52 7.00
C THR A 283 -21.23 6.85 8.43
N SER A 284 -22.16 7.31 9.27
CA SER A 284 -21.93 7.62 10.69
C SER A 284 -21.39 6.46 11.52
N ASP A 285 -21.59 5.22 11.06
CA ASP A 285 -21.30 4.00 11.81
C ASP A 285 -20.60 2.91 10.98
N ASN A 286 -20.28 3.15 9.70
CA ASN A 286 -19.57 2.20 8.87
C ASN A 286 -18.66 2.84 7.80
N VAL A 287 -17.69 2.06 7.32
CA VAL A 287 -16.89 2.36 6.11
C VAL A 287 -16.86 1.12 5.24
N SER A 288 -17.30 1.24 3.99
CA SER A 288 -17.34 0.15 3.02
C SER A 288 -16.36 0.39 1.89
N LEU A 289 -15.43 -0.54 1.68
CA LEU A 289 -14.40 -0.48 0.64
C LEU A 289 -14.83 -1.34 -0.54
N THR A 290 -14.96 -0.73 -1.72
CA THR A 290 -15.28 -1.43 -2.96
C THR A 290 -14.00 -1.90 -3.62
N THR A 291 -13.96 -3.18 -3.98
CA THR A 291 -12.84 -3.81 -4.69
C THR A 291 -13.36 -4.63 -5.88
N SER A 292 -12.45 -5.15 -6.70
CA SER A 292 -12.82 -6.14 -7.73
C SER A 292 -13.42 -7.44 -7.16
N GLY A 293 -13.13 -7.76 -5.90
CA GLY A 293 -13.67 -8.92 -5.17
C GLY A 293 -15.02 -8.66 -4.50
N GLY A 294 -15.56 -7.45 -4.62
CA GLY A 294 -16.78 -7.00 -3.96
C GLY A 294 -16.51 -6.01 -2.82
N THR A 295 -17.57 -5.69 -2.06
CA THR A 295 -17.52 -4.72 -0.97
C THR A 295 -17.09 -5.37 0.35
N ILE A 296 -16.04 -4.81 0.96
CA ILE A 296 -15.48 -5.20 2.25
C ILE A 296 -15.80 -4.12 3.28
N SER A 297 -16.38 -4.50 4.41
CA SER A 297 -16.80 -3.56 5.45
C SER A 297 -16.48 -4.13 6.83
N PRO A 298 -15.98 -3.30 7.78
CA PRO A 298 -15.88 -3.69 9.18
C PRO A 298 -17.29 -3.81 9.79
N LYS A 299 -17.34 -4.32 11.02
CA LYS A 299 -18.57 -4.40 11.81
C LYS A 299 -19.17 -3.03 12.03
N SER A 300 -18.33 -2.09 12.46
CA SER A 300 -18.68 -0.71 12.73
C SER A 300 -17.42 0.16 12.75
N VAL A 301 -17.63 1.48 12.64
CA VAL A 301 -16.62 2.51 12.86
C VAL A 301 -17.13 3.52 13.88
N THR A 302 -16.22 4.09 14.67
CA THR A 302 -16.44 5.40 15.30
C THR A 302 -15.37 6.37 14.81
N TYR A 303 -15.74 7.62 14.63
CA TYR A 303 -14.84 8.68 14.21
C TYR A 303 -14.31 9.44 15.42
N ASP A 304 -13.09 9.96 15.31
CA ASP A 304 -12.52 10.87 16.31
C ASP A 304 -13.15 12.27 16.20
N ASP A 305 -13.26 12.98 17.33
CA ASP A 305 -13.84 14.34 17.39
C ASP A 305 -13.06 15.35 16.53
N SER A 306 -11.79 15.09 16.22
CA SER A 306 -11.00 15.92 15.30
C SER A 306 -11.47 15.83 13.84
N TYR A 307 -12.21 14.79 13.46
CA TYR A 307 -12.66 14.59 12.09
C TYR A 307 -13.94 15.39 11.79
N LYS A 308 -13.76 16.69 11.49
CA LYS A 308 -14.85 17.66 11.35
C LYS A 308 -15.85 17.35 10.23
N ASN A 309 -15.41 16.66 9.19
CA ASN A 309 -16.21 16.30 8.01
C ASN A 309 -16.64 14.82 8.02
N ALA A 310 -16.52 14.13 9.16
CA ALA A 310 -17.02 12.76 9.27
C ALA A 310 -18.53 12.72 8.96
N PRO A 311 -19.03 11.69 8.24
CA PRO A 311 -20.45 11.55 8.01
C PRO A 311 -21.21 11.48 9.35
N THR A 312 -22.23 12.33 9.51
CA THR A 312 -23.03 12.39 10.75
C THR A 312 -24.32 11.61 10.68
N ASP A 313 -24.70 11.12 9.50
CA ASP A 313 -25.91 10.35 9.27
C ASP A 313 -25.63 9.03 8.53
N SER A 314 -26.68 8.28 8.27
CA SER A 314 -26.60 7.01 7.54
C SER A 314 -26.48 7.19 6.02
N ASN A 315 -26.42 8.42 5.50
CA ASN A 315 -26.32 8.64 4.07
C ASN A 315 -24.88 8.36 3.62
N PRO A 316 -24.69 7.44 2.66
CA PRO A 316 -23.38 7.07 2.19
C PRO A 316 -22.69 8.25 1.48
N VAL A 317 -21.54 8.67 1.99
CA VAL A 317 -20.63 9.59 1.29
C VAL A 317 -19.61 8.75 0.54
N THR A 318 -19.63 8.84 -0.79
CA THR A 318 -18.64 8.16 -1.63
C THR A 318 -17.37 9.00 -1.74
N VAL A 319 -16.24 8.38 -1.44
CA VAL A 319 -14.92 8.93 -1.68
C VAL A 319 -14.21 8.04 -2.68
N ASN A 320 -13.85 8.62 -3.83
CA ASN A 320 -13.11 7.90 -4.86
C ASN A 320 -11.66 7.77 -4.42
N THR A 321 -11.08 6.58 -4.57
CA THR A 321 -9.66 6.38 -4.29
C THR A 321 -8.85 7.13 -5.34
N SER A 322 -7.80 7.84 -4.90
CA SER A 322 -6.68 8.14 -5.78
C SER A 322 -6.02 6.82 -6.12
N ASN A 323 -6.55 6.11 -7.14
CA ASN A 323 -5.84 5.00 -7.73
C ASN A 323 -4.43 5.52 -8.05
N GLY A 324 -3.39 4.81 -7.63
CA GLY A 324 -1.97 5.15 -7.85
C GLY A 324 -1.53 5.29 -9.32
N ASN A 325 -2.46 5.56 -10.24
CA ASN A 325 -2.27 6.10 -11.58
C ASN A 325 -2.13 7.64 -11.56
N GLY A 326 -2.41 8.29 -10.43
CA GLY A 326 -2.26 9.73 -10.18
C GLY A 326 -0.91 10.16 -9.60
N VAL A 327 0.17 9.42 -9.86
CA VAL A 327 1.50 9.80 -9.34
C VAL A 327 1.94 11.07 -10.07
N ILE A 328 2.11 12.16 -9.33
CA ILE A 328 2.62 13.44 -9.81
C ILE A 328 4.06 13.52 -9.32
N CYS A 329 5.08 13.25 -10.13
CA CYS A 329 6.46 13.15 -9.63
C CYS A 329 7.53 13.42 -10.70
N PHE A 330 8.71 13.81 -10.23
CA PHE A 330 9.96 13.82 -10.98
C PHE A 330 10.64 12.46 -10.93
N LEU A 331 11.37 12.08 -11.98
CA LEU A 331 12.29 10.95 -11.92
C LEU A 331 13.68 11.40 -11.43
N ALA A 332 14.47 10.44 -10.95
CA ALA A 332 15.87 10.66 -10.55
C ALA A 332 16.66 11.39 -11.66
N GLY A 333 17.50 12.34 -11.26
CA GLY A 333 18.30 13.18 -12.15
C GLY A 333 17.58 14.44 -12.65
N SER A 334 16.33 14.67 -12.25
CA SER A 334 15.67 15.97 -12.48
C SER A 334 16.32 17.03 -11.59
N MET A 335 16.76 18.13 -12.18
CA MET A 335 17.54 19.20 -11.55
C MET A 335 16.64 20.37 -11.17
N ILE A 336 16.38 20.52 -9.87
CA ILE A 336 15.52 21.57 -9.31
C ILE A 336 16.34 22.82 -9.00
N ARG A 337 15.84 23.99 -9.39
CA ARG A 337 16.49 25.28 -9.08
C ARG A 337 16.39 25.59 -7.58
N THR A 338 17.55 25.70 -6.92
CA THR A 338 17.74 26.22 -5.56
C THR A 338 18.40 27.59 -5.61
N GLN A 339 18.66 28.23 -4.48
CA GLN A 339 19.39 29.51 -4.47
C GLN A 339 20.82 29.35 -5.03
N ASP A 340 21.50 28.28 -4.67
CA ASP A 340 22.93 28.06 -4.93
C ASP A 340 23.23 27.36 -6.27
N GLY A 341 22.19 26.98 -7.02
CA GLY A 341 22.35 26.31 -8.31
C GLY A 341 21.16 25.44 -8.64
N GLU A 342 21.32 24.48 -9.54
CA GLU A 342 20.36 23.39 -9.71
C GLU A 342 20.84 22.15 -8.96
N VAL A 343 19.93 21.47 -8.26
CA VAL A 343 20.21 20.32 -7.40
C VAL A 343 19.31 19.15 -7.80
N ALA A 344 19.86 17.94 -7.87
CA ALA A 344 19.10 16.76 -8.24
C ALA A 344 18.00 16.48 -7.21
N VAL A 345 16.77 16.23 -7.67
CA VAL A 345 15.57 16.08 -6.84
C VAL A 345 15.73 14.98 -5.78
N GLU A 346 16.45 13.90 -6.08
CA GLU A 346 16.71 12.79 -5.17
C GLU A 346 17.66 13.15 -4.01
N THR A 347 18.32 14.30 -4.08
CA THR A 347 19.23 14.79 -3.03
C THR A 347 18.60 15.83 -2.12
N LEU A 348 17.49 16.46 -2.52
CA LEU A 348 16.77 17.44 -1.72
C LEU A 348 16.13 16.82 -0.48
N ARG A 349 16.15 17.54 0.63
CA ARG A 349 15.66 17.12 1.94
C ARG A 349 14.75 18.19 2.54
N LEU A 350 13.98 17.78 3.55
CA LEU A 350 13.20 18.68 4.38
C LEU A 350 14.13 19.74 5.00
N GLY A 351 13.73 21.02 4.90
CA GLY A 351 14.52 22.16 5.36
C GLY A 351 15.40 22.81 4.29
N ASP A 352 15.63 22.17 3.15
CA ASP A 352 16.35 22.79 2.03
C ASP A 352 15.53 23.95 1.42
N SER A 353 16.19 24.88 0.74
CA SER A 353 15.55 26.03 0.10
C SER A 353 15.50 25.87 -1.41
N VAL A 354 14.33 26.10 -1.99
CA VAL A 354 14.10 26.07 -3.45
C VAL A 354 13.63 27.43 -3.95
N VAL A 355 14.02 27.76 -5.18
CA VAL A 355 13.50 28.94 -5.86
C VAL A 355 12.11 28.62 -6.38
N VAL A 356 11.16 29.48 -6.05
CA VAL A 356 9.79 29.42 -6.52
C VAL A 356 9.48 30.67 -7.33
N TYR A 357 8.44 30.60 -8.16
CA TYR A 357 8.00 31.71 -8.99
C TYR A 357 6.60 32.15 -8.58
N VAL A 358 6.47 33.37 -8.09
CA VAL A 358 5.21 33.98 -7.68
C VAL A 358 5.00 35.23 -8.52
N ASP A 359 3.89 35.29 -9.27
CA ASP A 359 3.58 36.40 -10.19
C ASP A 359 4.73 36.75 -11.15
N GLY A 360 5.47 35.73 -11.61
CA GLY A 360 6.61 35.88 -12.53
C GLY A 360 7.89 36.41 -11.89
N ARG A 361 7.98 36.47 -10.56
CA ARG A 361 9.19 36.86 -9.81
C ARG A 361 9.74 35.68 -9.04
N GLU A 362 11.06 35.61 -8.95
CA GLU A 362 11.74 34.64 -8.09
C GLU A 362 11.50 35.00 -6.62
N ASP A 363 11.13 34.00 -5.85
CA ASP A 363 11.07 34.00 -4.39
C ASP A 363 11.69 32.68 -3.88
N VAL A 364 11.93 32.57 -2.58
CA VAL A 364 12.56 31.38 -2.00
C VAL A 364 11.67 30.80 -0.92
N ARG A 365 11.40 29.50 -1.02
CA ARG A 365 10.62 28.76 -0.03
C ARG A 365 11.39 27.55 0.47
N THR A 366 11.15 27.25 1.74
CA THR A 366 11.69 26.05 2.38
C THR A 366 10.86 24.83 2.01
N ILE A 367 11.54 23.73 1.71
CA ILE A 367 10.93 22.42 1.51
C ILE A 367 10.37 21.93 2.85
N THR A 368 9.04 21.82 2.91
CA THR A 368 8.31 21.32 4.09
C THR A 368 8.14 19.81 4.05
N TRP A 369 8.31 19.19 2.88
CA TRP A 369 8.29 17.74 2.71
C TRP A 369 9.02 17.30 1.44
N ALA A 370 9.67 16.14 1.47
CA ALA A 370 10.29 15.50 0.32
C ALA A 370 9.98 13.99 0.33
N GLY A 371 9.35 13.50 -0.74
CA GLY A 371 8.92 12.12 -0.89
C GLY A 371 9.72 11.34 -1.94
N ARG A 372 9.81 10.02 -1.74
CA ARG A 372 10.40 9.07 -2.70
C ARG A 372 9.55 7.80 -2.76
N ARG A 373 9.31 7.28 -3.96
CA ARG A 373 8.77 5.92 -4.15
C ARG A 373 9.33 5.28 -5.42
N HIS A 374 9.20 3.96 -5.49
CA HIS A 374 9.60 3.15 -6.63
C HIS A 374 8.36 2.80 -7.47
N MET A 375 8.48 2.92 -8.79
CA MET A 375 7.49 2.49 -9.77
C MET A 375 8.03 1.31 -10.57
N THR A 376 7.18 0.33 -10.81
CA THR A 376 7.37 -0.70 -11.84
C THR A 376 6.22 -0.57 -12.82
N VAL A 377 6.55 -0.33 -14.09
CA VAL A 377 5.58 -0.24 -15.19
C VAL A 377 4.79 -1.55 -15.27
N ARG A 378 3.49 -1.43 -15.49
CA ARG A 378 2.58 -2.55 -15.77
C ARG A 378 2.17 -2.47 -17.24
N PRO A 379 2.86 -3.19 -18.14
CA PRO A 379 2.52 -3.15 -19.55
C PRO A 379 1.04 -3.49 -19.75
N GLY A 380 0.36 -2.64 -20.50
CA GLY A 380 -1.07 -2.74 -20.78
C GLY A 380 -1.39 -2.14 -22.14
N PRO A 381 -2.67 -2.12 -22.54
CA PRO A 381 -3.08 -1.58 -23.83
C PRO A 381 -2.84 -0.06 -23.95
N PHE A 382 -2.77 0.65 -22.83
CA PHE A 382 -2.72 2.10 -22.78
C PHE A 382 -1.45 2.60 -22.05
N ALA A 383 -0.59 3.34 -22.75
CA ALA A 383 0.69 3.80 -22.21
C ALA A 383 0.54 4.77 -21.03
N ASP A 384 -0.52 5.59 -21.06
CA ASP A 384 -0.85 6.56 -20.01
C ASP A 384 -1.33 5.92 -18.70
N GLU A 385 -1.74 4.65 -18.74
CA GLU A 385 -2.15 3.87 -17.57
C GLU A 385 -1.11 2.83 -17.14
N ALA A 386 -0.15 2.52 -18.02
CA ALA A 386 0.89 1.52 -17.78
C ALA A 386 1.99 1.98 -16.81
N GLY A 387 2.03 3.28 -16.48
CA GLY A 387 3.02 3.87 -15.57
C GLY A 387 4.35 4.25 -16.24
N TYR A 388 4.40 4.30 -17.57
CA TYR A 388 5.57 4.82 -18.29
C TYR A 388 5.80 6.30 -17.96
N PRO A 389 7.05 6.74 -17.75
CA PRO A 389 7.33 8.15 -17.57
C PRO A 389 7.16 8.90 -18.90
N VAL A 390 6.79 10.18 -18.82
CA VAL A 390 6.81 11.11 -19.93
C VAL A 390 8.19 11.76 -20.01
N ARG A 391 8.86 11.58 -21.15
CA ARG A 391 10.11 12.27 -21.49
C ARG A 391 9.79 13.53 -22.28
N ILE A 392 10.24 14.65 -21.75
CA ILE A 392 10.21 15.96 -22.39
C ILE A 392 11.63 16.24 -22.85
N LEU A 393 11.85 16.21 -24.17
CA LEU A 393 13.18 16.40 -24.72
C LEU A 393 13.70 17.82 -24.47
N LYS A 394 15.03 17.97 -24.44
CA LYS A 394 15.68 19.26 -24.54
C LYS A 394 15.06 20.09 -25.69
N ASP A 395 14.89 21.38 -25.44
CA ASP A 395 14.35 22.36 -26.39
C ASP A 395 12.87 22.14 -26.81
N ALA A 396 12.14 21.22 -26.15
CA ALA A 396 10.78 20.84 -26.54
C ALA A 396 9.75 21.99 -26.45
N ILE A 397 9.84 22.83 -25.43
CA ILE A 397 8.89 23.92 -25.18
C ILE A 397 9.38 25.20 -25.83
N ALA A 398 10.64 25.57 -25.58
CA ALA A 398 11.32 26.72 -26.17
C ALA A 398 12.82 26.43 -26.28
N THR A 399 13.59 27.32 -26.90
CA THR A 399 15.05 27.14 -26.96
C THR A 399 15.62 27.22 -25.56
N GLY A 400 16.31 26.17 -25.13
CA GLY A 400 16.81 25.96 -23.77
C GLY A 400 15.76 25.51 -22.76
N VAL A 401 14.54 25.14 -23.19
CA VAL A 401 13.44 24.78 -22.28
C VAL A 401 12.78 23.45 -22.68
N PRO A 402 12.99 22.38 -21.91
CA PRO A 402 14.03 22.26 -20.88
C PRO A 402 15.44 22.30 -21.51
N HIS A 403 16.48 22.62 -20.72
CA HIS A 403 17.87 22.72 -21.20
C HIS A 403 18.57 21.36 -21.32
N THR A 404 17.99 20.35 -20.68
CA THR A 404 18.29 18.92 -20.80
C THR A 404 16.97 18.14 -20.70
N ASP A 405 16.94 16.90 -21.20
CA ASP A 405 15.74 16.07 -21.12
C ASP A 405 15.21 16.00 -19.68
N LEU A 406 13.90 16.16 -19.52
CA LEU A 406 13.19 16.06 -18.24
C LEU A 406 12.27 14.83 -18.26
N LEU A 407 12.34 14.02 -17.21
CA LEU A 407 11.49 12.85 -17.03
C LEU A 407 10.55 13.08 -15.86
N VAL A 408 9.25 13.00 -16.14
CA VAL A 408 8.18 13.16 -15.16
C VAL A 408 7.14 12.07 -15.34
N THR A 409 6.27 11.89 -14.36
CA THR A 409 5.08 11.04 -14.52
C THR A 409 3.99 11.73 -15.35
N ALA A 410 3.03 10.94 -15.85
CA ALA A 410 2.02 11.40 -16.81
C ALA A 410 1.10 12.52 -16.30
N GLU A 411 0.85 12.55 -15.00
CA GLU A 411 -0.03 13.52 -14.34
C GLU A 411 0.74 14.75 -13.82
N HIS A 412 2.08 14.79 -13.95
CA HIS A 412 2.87 15.93 -13.52
C HIS A 412 2.58 17.16 -14.39
N CYS A 413 2.28 18.29 -13.74
CA CYS A 413 1.88 19.50 -14.42
C CYS A 413 3.07 20.39 -14.78
N LEU A 414 3.08 20.82 -16.05
CA LEU A 414 3.95 21.86 -16.56
C LEU A 414 3.24 23.20 -16.41
N PHE A 415 3.98 24.24 -16.02
CA PHE A 415 3.43 25.59 -15.91
C PHE A 415 3.63 26.35 -17.22
N LEU A 416 2.55 26.47 -18.00
CA LEU A 416 2.53 27.06 -19.34
C LEU A 416 1.42 28.13 -19.41
N ASP A 417 1.75 29.31 -19.92
CA ASP A 417 0.81 30.45 -20.09
C ASP A 417 -0.04 30.74 -18.84
N GLY A 418 0.57 30.67 -17.66
CA GLY A 418 -0.10 30.97 -16.39
C GLY A 418 -0.97 29.83 -15.84
N LYS A 419 -0.91 28.63 -16.42
CA LYS A 419 -1.74 27.48 -16.03
C LYS A 419 -0.91 26.23 -15.83
N PHE A 420 -1.38 25.33 -14.99
CA PHE A 420 -0.83 23.98 -14.86
C PHE A 420 -1.51 23.05 -15.87
N VAL A 421 -0.69 22.39 -16.69
CA VAL A 421 -1.13 21.47 -17.75
C VAL A 421 -0.47 20.10 -17.54
N PRO A 422 -1.23 19.01 -17.37
CA PRO A 422 -0.65 17.69 -17.19
C PRO A 422 0.19 17.24 -18.39
N ALA A 423 1.35 16.63 -18.14
CA ALA A 423 2.29 16.22 -19.17
C ALA A 423 1.68 15.26 -20.20
N ARG A 424 0.80 14.33 -19.80
CA ARG A 424 0.10 13.40 -20.73
C ARG A 424 -0.60 14.13 -21.87
N MET A 425 -1.16 15.31 -21.58
CA MET A 425 -1.99 16.03 -22.55
C MET A 425 -1.16 16.73 -23.62
N LEU A 426 0.16 16.78 -23.41
CA LEU A 426 1.14 17.40 -24.30
C LEU A 426 1.98 16.35 -25.07
N VAL A 427 1.70 15.06 -24.88
CA VAL A 427 2.43 13.94 -25.53
C VAL A 427 2.17 13.94 -27.03
N ASN A 428 3.07 14.52 -27.82
CA ASN A 428 2.98 14.59 -29.27
C ASN A 428 3.67 13.44 -30.01
N GLY A 429 4.26 12.48 -29.27
CA GLY A 429 4.99 11.35 -29.83
C GLY A 429 6.33 11.73 -30.48
N ARG A 430 6.75 13.00 -30.37
CA ARG A 430 7.97 13.57 -30.94
C ARG A 430 8.84 14.12 -29.81
N SER A 431 8.73 15.42 -29.53
CA SER A 431 9.47 16.11 -28.47
C SER A 431 8.98 15.78 -27.06
N ILE A 432 7.74 15.32 -26.92
CA ILE A 432 7.16 14.86 -25.66
C ILE A 432 6.52 13.49 -25.93
N HIS A 433 7.02 12.44 -25.27
CA HIS A 433 6.57 11.07 -25.50
C HIS A 433 6.69 10.22 -24.24
N TYR A 434 5.87 9.16 -24.16
CA TYR A 434 6.06 8.10 -23.17
C TYR A 434 7.35 7.34 -23.47
N ASP A 435 8.25 7.26 -22.49
CA ASP A 435 9.49 6.49 -22.65
C ASP A 435 9.26 5.03 -22.26
N THR A 436 8.95 4.21 -23.26
CA THR A 436 8.67 2.78 -23.07
C THR A 436 9.91 1.94 -22.80
N SER A 437 11.11 2.52 -22.91
CA SER A 437 12.36 1.84 -22.55
C SER A 437 12.59 1.77 -21.03
N ILE A 438 11.94 2.66 -20.28
CA ILE A 438 12.00 2.70 -18.81
C ILE A 438 10.84 1.89 -18.24
N THR A 439 11.13 0.73 -17.68
CA THR A 439 10.13 -0.18 -17.10
C THR A 439 10.13 -0.22 -15.57
N SER A 440 11.09 0.44 -14.94
CA SER A 440 11.21 0.59 -13.49
C SER A 440 12.03 1.83 -13.17
N TYR A 441 11.58 2.63 -12.21
CA TYR A 441 12.24 3.88 -11.84
C TYR A 441 11.89 4.32 -10.41
N ASP A 442 12.80 5.05 -9.79
CA ASP A 442 12.50 5.83 -8.60
C ASP A 442 11.98 7.20 -8.99
N TYR A 443 10.98 7.67 -8.26
CA TYR A 443 10.39 8.98 -8.43
C TYR A 443 10.31 9.74 -7.12
N PHE A 444 10.30 11.06 -7.23
CA PHE A 444 10.49 12.00 -6.15
C PHE A 444 9.53 13.19 -6.30
N HIS A 445 9.14 13.78 -5.17
CA HIS A 445 8.50 15.09 -5.17
C HIS A 445 8.90 15.88 -3.94
N ILE A 446 8.88 17.20 -4.06
CA ILE A 446 9.07 18.15 -2.97
C ILE A 446 7.81 19.02 -2.80
N GLU A 447 7.54 19.38 -1.56
CA GLU A 447 6.45 20.29 -1.16
C GLU A 447 7.02 21.51 -0.44
N THR A 448 6.36 22.65 -0.61
CA THR A 448 6.58 23.88 0.14
C THR A 448 5.34 24.24 0.96
N ALA A 449 5.44 25.21 1.88
CA ALA A 449 4.32 25.60 2.75
C ALA A 449 3.01 25.86 1.99
N ASP A 450 3.06 26.69 0.94
CA ASP A 450 2.00 26.82 -0.05
C ASP A 450 2.38 26.08 -1.33
N HIS A 451 1.41 25.71 -2.16
CA HIS A 451 1.71 25.21 -3.50
C HIS A 451 2.50 26.27 -4.28
N SER A 452 3.47 25.83 -5.09
CA SER A 452 4.42 26.72 -5.75
C SER A 452 4.64 26.31 -7.20
N VAL A 453 4.94 27.29 -8.04
CA VAL A 453 5.63 27.06 -9.31
C VAL A 453 7.12 26.95 -9.02
N ILE A 454 7.74 25.85 -9.43
CA ILE A 454 9.19 25.59 -9.31
C ILE A 454 9.80 25.39 -10.69
N MET A 455 11.14 25.32 -10.78
CA MET A 455 11.84 25.06 -12.03
C MET A 455 12.63 23.76 -11.97
N ALA A 456 12.40 22.89 -12.95
CA ALA A 456 13.12 21.64 -13.17
C ALA A 456 13.73 21.62 -14.57
N ASN A 457 15.06 21.45 -14.68
CA ASN A 457 15.80 21.43 -15.94
C ASN A 457 15.52 22.67 -16.83
N GLY A 458 15.28 23.83 -16.23
CA GLY A 458 14.91 25.07 -16.94
C GLY A 458 13.43 25.19 -17.34
N LEU A 459 12.59 24.19 -17.07
CA LEU A 459 11.15 24.22 -17.32
C LEU A 459 10.38 24.51 -16.02
N LEU A 460 9.39 25.41 -16.08
CA LEU A 460 8.51 25.68 -14.95
C LEU A 460 7.48 24.55 -14.78
N THR A 461 7.35 24.07 -13.55
CA THR A 461 6.48 22.94 -13.16
C THR A 461 5.85 23.20 -11.80
N GLU A 462 5.00 22.28 -11.35
CA GLU A 462 4.41 22.33 -10.01
C GLU A 462 5.35 21.80 -8.90
N SER A 463 5.19 22.32 -7.69
CA SER A 463 5.57 21.63 -6.45
C SER A 463 4.47 20.64 -6.05
N PHE A 464 4.66 19.84 -5.01
CA PHE A 464 3.62 18.91 -4.59
C PHE A 464 2.43 19.66 -4.00
N LEU A 465 1.21 19.36 -4.48
CA LEU A 465 -0.06 19.77 -3.88
C LEU A 465 -0.65 18.56 -3.17
N ASP A 466 -0.69 18.58 -1.83
CA ASP A 466 -1.30 17.50 -1.06
C ASP A 466 -2.83 17.55 -1.17
N THR A 467 -3.36 16.96 -2.25
CA THR A 467 -4.81 16.77 -2.43
C THR A 467 -5.30 15.49 -1.73
N GLY A 468 -4.60 15.01 -0.70
CA GLY A 468 -4.89 13.76 -0.01
C GLY A 468 -4.17 12.54 -0.59
N ASN A 469 -3.24 12.73 -1.53
CA ASN A 469 -2.40 11.69 -2.13
C ASN A 469 -1.00 11.62 -1.51
N ARG A 470 -0.67 12.41 -0.47
CA ARG A 470 0.64 12.33 0.21
C ARG A 470 0.91 10.92 0.77
N GLY A 471 -0.14 10.19 1.15
CA GLY A 471 -0.08 8.78 1.58
C GLY A 471 0.43 7.80 0.50
N ASP A 472 0.37 8.17 -0.77
CA ASP A 472 0.90 7.35 -1.88
C ASP A 472 2.43 7.32 -1.92
N PHE A 473 3.12 8.20 -1.18
CA PHE A 473 4.56 8.21 -1.05
C PHE A 473 4.98 7.36 0.16
N ARG A 474 5.31 6.10 -0.16
CA ARG A 474 5.62 4.97 0.75
C ARG A 474 4.42 4.44 1.55
N GLN A 475 3.59 3.68 0.85
CA GLN A 475 2.92 2.50 1.39
C GLN A 475 3.02 1.33 0.41
N ASP A 476 3.40 0.15 0.92
CA ASP A 476 3.15 -1.11 0.21
C ASP A 476 1.65 -1.43 0.27
N GLY A 477 0.98 -1.32 -0.87
CA GLY A 477 -0.43 -1.68 -1.07
C GLY A 477 -1.28 -0.50 -1.56
N ASN A 478 -2.33 -0.81 -2.33
CA ASN A 478 -3.34 0.17 -2.74
C ASN A 478 -4.25 0.47 -1.53
N VAL A 479 -3.85 1.46 -0.74
CA VAL A 479 -4.59 1.92 0.46
C VAL A 479 -5.31 3.22 0.11
N PHE A 480 -6.49 3.43 0.67
CA PHE A 480 -7.24 4.68 0.57
C PHE A 480 -6.96 5.58 1.78
N SER A 481 -6.55 6.83 1.56
CA SER A 481 -6.35 7.83 2.62
C SER A 481 -7.64 8.60 2.93
N ILE A 482 -8.03 8.64 4.20
CA ILE A 482 -9.24 9.29 4.71
C ILE A 482 -8.87 10.70 5.16
N GLY A 483 -9.04 11.68 4.27
CA GLY A 483 -8.94 13.13 4.56
C GLY A 483 -7.55 13.60 5.00
N GLY A 484 -7.02 14.62 4.34
CA GLY A 484 -6.14 15.60 4.98
C GLY A 484 -6.89 16.93 4.90
N SER A 485 -6.27 18.04 5.32
CA SER A 485 -6.59 19.31 4.64
C SER A 485 -6.20 19.11 3.17
N VAL A 486 -7.12 18.55 2.40
CA VAL A 486 -7.00 18.31 0.97
C VAL A 486 -6.90 19.70 0.41
N LYS A 487 -5.66 20.10 0.12
CA LYS A 487 -5.47 21.27 -0.69
C LYS A 487 -6.22 21.01 -1.98
N SER A 488 -7.06 21.93 -2.39
CA SER A 488 -7.82 21.76 -3.63
C SER A 488 -7.10 22.53 -4.73
N TRP A 489 -7.19 22.01 -5.95
CA TRP A 489 -6.71 22.76 -7.11
C TRP A 489 -7.43 24.11 -7.28
N ASN A 490 -8.63 24.26 -6.72
CA ASN A 490 -9.40 25.49 -6.81
C ASN A 490 -8.98 26.53 -5.77
N ASP A 491 -8.59 26.09 -4.57
CA ASP A 491 -8.42 26.98 -3.41
C ASP A 491 -6.95 27.20 -3.04
N ASP A 492 -6.09 26.23 -3.31
CA ASP A 492 -4.73 26.17 -2.74
C ASP A 492 -3.61 26.13 -3.79
N ALA A 493 -3.95 26.01 -5.07
CA ALA A 493 -2.95 25.91 -6.13
C ALA A 493 -2.32 27.27 -6.47
N ALA A 494 -1.00 27.28 -6.71
CA ALA A 494 -0.27 28.47 -7.15
C ALA A 494 -0.77 29.07 -8.48
N ALA A 495 -1.46 28.25 -9.29
CA ALA A 495 -2.06 28.62 -10.55
C ALA A 495 -3.19 27.62 -10.87
N PRO A 496 -4.15 27.98 -11.75
CA PRO A 496 -5.23 27.09 -12.11
C PRO A 496 -4.74 25.87 -12.91
N LEU A 497 -5.20 24.68 -12.52
CA LEU A 497 -5.12 23.48 -13.35
C LEU A 497 -6.05 23.62 -14.55
N THR A 498 -5.61 23.20 -15.73
CA THR A 498 -6.46 23.18 -16.92
C THR A 498 -6.29 21.89 -17.71
N THR A 499 -7.43 21.26 -17.99
CA THR A 499 -7.55 20.16 -18.95
C THR A 499 -8.52 20.50 -20.09
N ASP A 500 -8.91 21.77 -20.17
CA ASP A 500 -9.82 22.26 -21.18
C ASP A 500 -9.16 22.28 -22.57
N ARG A 501 -9.80 21.59 -23.51
CA ARG A 501 -9.29 21.44 -24.88
C ARG A 501 -9.00 22.79 -25.55
N THR A 502 -9.83 23.81 -25.33
CA THR A 502 -9.65 25.11 -26.01
C THR A 502 -8.38 25.83 -25.57
N THR A 503 -7.86 25.48 -24.39
CA THR A 503 -6.58 25.95 -23.87
C THR A 503 -5.42 25.00 -24.24
N VAL A 504 -5.61 23.69 -24.07
CA VAL A 504 -4.52 22.70 -24.17
C VAL A 504 -4.17 22.37 -25.62
N GLU A 505 -5.15 22.30 -26.53
CA GLU A 505 -4.90 21.97 -27.93
C GLU A 505 -3.97 22.99 -28.63
N PRO A 506 -4.13 24.32 -28.48
CA PRO A 506 -3.18 25.29 -29.02
C PRO A 506 -1.74 25.09 -28.51
N LEU A 507 -1.55 24.82 -27.22
CA LEU A 507 -0.23 24.54 -26.63
C LEU A 507 0.39 23.29 -27.24
N PHE A 508 -0.37 22.20 -27.30
CA PHE A 508 0.03 20.95 -27.94
C PHE A 508 0.48 21.19 -29.39
N ARG A 509 -0.32 21.91 -30.19
CA ARG A 509 -0.02 22.17 -31.61
C ARG A 509 1.22 23.04 -31.79
N ALA A 510 1.45 24.01 -30.91
CA ALA A 510 2.66 24.82 -30.95
C ALA A 510 3.92 23.98 -30.70
N ILE A 511 3.87 23.10 -29.69
CA ILE A 511 4.97 22.19 -29.33
C ILE A 511 5.20 21.16 -30.44
N GLU A 512 4.13 20.61 -31.03
CA GLU A 512 4.19 19.69 -32.17
C GLU A 512 4.83 20.34 -33.41
N ALA A 513 4.39 21.55 -33.79
CA ALA A 513 4.95 22.29 -34.92
C ALA A 513 6.44 22.61 -34.69
N ARG A 514 6.82 22.93 -33.45
CA ARG A 514 8.23 23.12 -33.08
C ARG A 514 9.05 21.85 -33.25
N ALA A 515 8.54 20.71 -32.77
CA ALA A 515 9.20 19.41 -32.95
C ALA A 515 9.37 19.07 -34.44
N ASP A 516 8.40 19.44 -35.26
CA ASP A 516 8.45 19.29 -36.72
C ASP A 516 9.55 20.14 -37.36
N MET A 517 9.61 21.42 -37.01
CA MET A 517 10.68 22.32 -37.48
C MET A 517 12.07 21.87 -37.03
N ALA A 518 12.18 21.20 -35.88
CA ALA A 518 13.42 20.62 -35.37
C ALA A 518 13.79 19.28 -36.04
N GLY A 519 12.94 18.73 -36.92
CA GLY A 519 13.19 17.48 -37.63
C GLY A 519 13.06 16.22 -36.76
N LEU A 520 12.39 16.30 -35.61
CA LEU A 520 12.17 15.15 -34.73
C LEU A 520 11.12 14.22 -35.34
N VAL A 521 11.41 12.94 -35.54
CA VAL A 521 10.45 11.98 -36.13
C VAL A 521 9.43 11.53 -35.07
N SER A 522 8.18 11.30 -35.49
CA SER A 522 7.17 10.68 -34.62
C SER A 522 7.57 9.24 -34.28
N GLN A 523 7.59 8.93 -32.99
CA GLN A 523 7.80 7.59 -32.45
C GLN A 523 6.51 6.74 -32.45
N ALA A 524 5.35 7.37 -32.67
CA ALA A 524 4.06 6.69 -32.74
C ALA A 524 3.61 6.49 -34.19
N ASP A 525 3.12 5.29 -34.50
CA ASP A 525 2.44 5.00 -35.77
C ASP A 525 1.14 5.81 -35.87
N SER A 526 0.84 6.32 -37.08
CA SER A 526 -0.45 6.95 -37.33
C SER A 526 -1.56 5.92 -37.19
N ALA A 527 -2.38 6.08 -36.15
CA ALA A 527 -3.55 5.24 -35.93
C ALA A 527 -4.54 5.40 -37.09
N VAL A 528 -5.00 4.27 -37.65
CA VAL A 528 -6.08 4.27 -38.64
C VAL A 528 -7.40 4.28 -37.89
N LEU A 529 -8.26 5.25 -38.20
CA LEU A 529 -9.57 5.41 -37.56
C LEU A 529 -10.68 4.87 -38.47
N THR A 530 -11.72 4.30 -37.86
CA THR A 530 -12.97 3.91 -38.53
C THR A 530 -14.18 4.52 -37.82
N GLN A 531 -15.25 4.80 -38.58
CA GLN A 531 -16.54 5.21 -38.03
C GLN A 531 -17.49 4.02 -37.81
N ASP A 532 -17.08 2.82 -38.23
CA ASP A 532 -17.85 1.61 -38.04
C ASP A 532 -17.72 1.12 -36.60
N ALA A 533 -18.81 1.19 -35.85
CA ALA A 533 -18.88 0.69 -34.49
C ALA A 533 -18.93 -0.85 -34.39
N ASP A 534 -19.01 -1.59 -35.51
CA ASP A 534 -19.32 -3.02 -35.54
C ASP A 534 -20.55 -3.37 -34.67
N LEU A 535 -21.60 -2.55 -34.75
CA LEU A 535 -22.74 -2.64 -33.85
C LEU A 535 -23.54 -3.94 -34.09
N HIS A 536 -23.59 -4.81 -33.08
CA HIS A 536 -24.35 -6.06 -33.12
C HIS A 536 -24.93 -6.41 -31.74
N LEU A 537 -25.86 -7.37 -31.70
CA LEU A 537 -26.27 -7.98 -30.44
C LEU A 537 -25.58 -9.34 -30.27
N MET A 538 -25.28 -9.69 -29.03
CA MET A 538 -24.85 -11.03 -28.62
C MET A 538 -25.83 -11.59 -27.59
N THR A 539 -26.31 -12.80 -27.80
CA THR A 539 -27.21 -13.51 -26.88
C THR A 539 -26.42 -14.17 -25.73
N GLU A 540 -27.14 -14.69 -24.74
CA GLU A 540 -26.56 -15.40 -23.58
C GLU A 540 -25.72 -16.63 -23.96
N ASP A 541 -26.04 -17.27 -25.09
CA ASP A 541 -25.31 -18.43 -25.62
C ASP A 541 -24.16 -18.05 -26.59
N GLY A 542 -23.88 -16.75 -26.75
CA GLY A 542 -22.82 -16.23 -27.62
C GLY A 542 -23.21 -16.09 -29.09
N THR A 543 -24.47 -16.35 -29.46
CA THR A 543 -24.93 -16.13 -30.85
C THR A 543 -24.92 -14.65 -31.21
N ILE A 544 -24.33 -14.32 -32.37
CA ILE A 544 -24.28 -12.95 -32.90
C ILE A 544 -25.53 -12.69 -33.74
N ILE A 545 -26.26 -11.62 -33.40
CA ILE A 545 -27.39 -11.09 -34.17
C ILE A 545 -26.94 -9.79 -34.82
N ARG A 546 -26.83 -9.81 -36.15
CA ARG A 546 -26.46 -8.64 -36.95
C ARG A 546 -27.65 -7.70 -37.14
N LYS A 547 -27.35 -6.40 -37.20
CA LYS A 547 -28.31 -5.35 -37.51
C LYS A 547 -28.98 -5.65 -38.85
N THR A 548 -30.32 -5.67 -38.87
CA THR A 548 -31.13 -5.93 -40.07
C THR A 548 -31.38 -4.64 -40.84
N ARG A 549 -31.51 -3.51 -40.14
CA ARG A 549 -31.77 -2.20 -40.74
C ARG A 549 -31.25 -1.09 -39.84
N GLU A 550 -30.87 0.03 -40.44
CA GLU A 550 -30.66 1.30 -39.74
C GLU A 550 -31.46 2.41 -40.42
N THR A 551 -32.22 3.20 -39.66
CA THR A 551 -32.96 4.35 -40.19
C THR A 551 -33.26 5.35 -39.09
N ASN A 552 -33.14 6.66 -39.37
CA ASN A 552 -33.39 7.74 -38.42
C ASN A 552 -32.66 7.58 -37.06
N GLY A 553 -31.42 7.07 -37.09
CA GLY A 553 -30.62 6.79 -35.90
C GLY A 553 -31.02 5.52 -35.13
N TYR A 554 -31.98 4.72 -35.59
CA TYR A 554 -32.35 3.45 -34.95
C TYR A 554 -31.70 2.26 -35.65
N ALA A 555 -30.88 1.51 -34.92
CA ALA A 555 -30.40 0.19 -35.31
C ALA A 555 -31.43 -0.87 -34.91
N MET A 556 -31.87 -1.67 -35.89
CA MET A 556 -32.92 -2.67 -35.72
C MET A 556 -32.36 -4.09 -35.79
N PHE A 557 -32.76 -4.94 -34.85
CA PHE A 557 -32.29 -6.32 -34.69
C PHE A 557 -33.47 -7.27 -34.53
N MET A 558 -33.51 -8.33 -35.34
CA MET A 558 -34.51 -9.39 -35.21
C MET A 558 -34.11 -10.35 -34.09
N LEU A 559 -34.98 -10.53 -33.10
CA LEU A 559 -34.70 -11.36 -31.93
C LEU A 559 -35.27 -12.78 -32.10
N PRO A 560 -34.44 -13.84 -31.97
CA PRO A 560 -34.92 -15.22 -31.91
C PRO A 560 -35.90 -15.46 -30.77
N GLU A 561 -36.67 -16.54 -30.86
CA GLU A 561 -37.51 -17.00 -29.76
C GLU A 561 -36.64 -17.36 -28.53
N LYS A 562 -37.19 -17.22 -27.32
CA LYS A 562 -36.58 -17.60 -26.04
C LYS A 562 -35.40 -16.72 -25.55
N VAL A 563 -34.95 -15.72 -26.31
CA VAL A 563 -33.95 -14.75 -25.83
C VAL A 563 -34.55 -13.85 -24.75
N ARG A 564 -33.93 -13.85 -23.56
CA ARG A 564 -34.36 -13.06 -22.38
C ARG A 564 -33.45 -11.87 -22.09
N SER A 565 -32.19 -11.94 -22.51
CA SER A 565 -31.28 -10.81 -22.47
C SER A 565 -30.35 -10.85 -23.67
N VAL A 566 -29.84 -9.67 -24.03
CA VAL A 566 -28.83 -9.49 -25.06
C VAL A 566 -27.78 -8.52 -24.57
N ARG A 567 -26.57 -8.61 -25.11
CA ARG A 567 -25.55 -7.57 -25.00
C ARG A 567 -25.48 -6.79 -26.31
N LEU A 568 -25.57 -5.48 -26.23
CA LEU A 568 -25.26 -4.57 -27.32
C LEU A 568 -23.74 -4.40 -27.39
N MET A 569 -23.17 -4.97 -28.44
CA MET A 569 -21.74 -5.00 -28.70
C MET A 569 -21.37 -3.88 -29.65
N SER A 570 -20.26 -3.19 -29.35
CA SER A 570 -19.63 -2.23 -30.26
C SER A 570 -18.14 -2.17 -30.03
N ARG A 571 -17.39 -1.68 -31.01
CA ARG A 571 -16.04 -1.16 -30.80
C ARG A 571 -16.07 -0.07 -29.71
N THR A 572 -14.95 0.09 -29.02
CA THR A 572 -14.72 1.14 -28.02
C THR A 572 -13.52 1.97 -28.43
N SER A 573 -13.50 3.22 -27.97
CA SER A 573 -12.33 4.08 -28.06
C SER A 573 -12.35 5.10 -26.93
N ARG A 574 -11.18 5.63 -26.59
CA ARG A 574 -11.06 6.77 -25.68
C ARG A 574 -11.00 8.05 -26.51
N PRO A 575 -11.77 9.10 -26.18
CA PRO A 575 -11.66 10.39 -26.86
C PRO A 575 -10.22 10.93 -26.90
N SER A 576 -9.43 10.71 -25.85
CA SER A 576 -7.99 11.02 -25.78
C SER A 576 -7.15 10.34 -26.87
N ASP A 577 -7.57 9.18 -27.38
CA ASP A 577 -6.81 8.41 -28.37
C ASP A 577 -7.21 8.75 -29.81
N VAL A 578 -8.46 9.17 -30.03
CA VAL A 578 -9.03 9.34 -31.38
C VAL A 578 -9.25 10.80 -31.79
N ILE A 579 -9.34 11.71 -30.82
CA ILE A 579 -9.33 13.16 -31.05
C ILE A 579 -7.90 13.69 -30.86
N GLY A 580 -7.24 13.26 -29.79
CA GLY A 580 -5.87 13.58 -29.47
C GLY A 580 -5.63 13.69 -27.96
N PRO A 581 -4.35 13.62 -27.52
CA PRO A 581 -3.97 13.59 -26.11
C PRO A 581 -4.35 14.85 -25.34
N PHE A 582 -4.56 15.97 -26.04
CA PHE A 582 -5.08 17.23 -25.48
C PHE A 582 -6.56 17.16 -25.06
N VAL A 583 -7.19 15.98 -25.09
CA VAL A 583 -8.52 15.69 -24.54
C VAL A 583 -8.38 14.81 -23.30
N ASP A 584 -8.97 15.23 -22.19
CA ASP A 584 -8.86 14.55 -20.89
C ASP A 584 -9.77 13.32 -20.73
N ASP A 585 -10.80 13.21 -21.57
CA ASP A 585 -11.74 12.09 -21.49
C ASP A 585 -11.06 10.78 -21.95
N ARG A 586 -10.65 9.99 -20.95
CA ARG A 586 -10.00 8.68 -21.08
C ARG A 586 -10.97 7.50 -20.98
N ARG A 587 -12.28 7.74 -20.96
CA ARG A 587 -13.25 6.64 -20.82
C ARG A 587 -13.30 5.82 -22.10
N GLU A 588 -13.36 4.50 -21.98
CA GLU A 588 -13.66 3.63 -23.11
C GLU A 588 -15.15 3.74 -23.48
N LEU A 589 -15.44 4.49 -24.54
CA LEU A 589 -16.79 4.78 -24.99
C LEU A 589 -17.12 3.97 -26.25
N GLY A 590 -18.25 3.27 -26.21
CA GLY A 590 -18.80 2.55 -27.35
C GLY A 590 -19.69 3.45 -28.21
N VAL A 591 -21.01 3.32 -28.03
CA VAL A 591 -22.02 4.14 -28.72
C VAL A 591 -22.88 4.90 -27.72
N LEU A 592 -23.31 6.11 -28.07
CA LEU A 592 -24.22 6.90 -27.26
C LEU A 592 -25.65 6.50 -27.59
N VAL A 593 -26.33 5.87 -26.62
CA VAL A 593 -27.67 5.31 -26.82
C VAL A 593 -28.73 6.21 -26.21
N GLY A 594 -29.74 6.55 -27.01
CA GLY A 594 -30.96 7.25 -26.61
C GLY A 594 -32.06 6.25 -26.22
N GLN A 595 -33.17 6.25 -26.93
CA GLN A 595 -34.29 5.33 -26.66
C GLN A 595 -34.00 3.88 -27.11
N ILE A 596 -34.42 2.90 -26.30
CA ILE A 596 -34.50 1.49 -26.69
C ILE A 596 -35.97 1.06 -26.71
N ALA A 597 -36.41 0.43 -27.80
CA ALA A 597 -37.77 -0.05 -27.97
C ALA A 597 -37.83 -1.48 -28.49
N LEU A 598 -38.76 -2.26 -27.97
CA LEU A 598 -39.07 -3.62 -28.41
C LEU A 598 -40.42 -3.61 -29.14
N TYR A 599 -40.43 -4.08 -30.39
CA TYR A 599 -41.64 -4.27 -31.19
C TYR A 599 -41.99 -5.76 -31.21
N GLU A 600 -43.17 -6.13 -30.74
CA GLU A 600 -43.62 -7.53 -30.68
C GLU A 600 -45.15 -7.61 -30.84
N ALA A 601 -45.63 -8.47 -31.74
CA ALA A 601 -47.06 -8.74 -31.97
C ALA A 601 -47.95 -7.48 -32.17
N GLY A 602 -47.40 -6.43 -32.79
CA GLY A 602 -48.10 -5.16 -33.01
C GLY A 602 -48.06 -4.18 -31.83
N SER A 603 -47.44 -4.55 -30.71
CA SER A 603 -47.18 -3.68 -29.56
C SER A 603 -45.76 -3.11 -29.61
N THR A 604 -45.58 -1.93 -29.00
CA THR A 604 -44.28 -1.27 -28.81
C THR A 604 -44.05 -1.05 -27.32
N THR A 605 -42.94 -1.58 -26.80
CA THR A 605 -42.54 -1.44 -25.40
C THR A 605 -41.21 -0.69 -25.33
N VAL A 606 -41.19 0.47 -24.67
CA VAL A 606 -39.94 1.19 -24.40
C VAL A 606 -39.21 0.53 -23.23
N LEU A 607 -37.89 0.35 -23.36
CA LEU A 607 -37.04 -0.23 -22.33
C LEU A 607 -36.21 0.90 -21.69
N PRO A 608 -36.58 1.41 -20.50
CA PRO A 608 -35.93 2.58 -19.89
C PRO A 608 -34.74 2.20 -18.99
N ALA A 609 -34.43 0.91 -18.85
CA ALA A 609 -33.54 0.41 -17.80
C ALA A 609 -32.14 1.05 -17.83
N HIS A 610 -31.60 1.36 -19.01
CA HIS A 610 -30.29 2.01 -19.16
C HIS A 610 -30.28 3.47 -18.71
N LEU A 611 -31.44 4.16 -18.74
CA LEU A 611 -31.57 5.54 -18.25
C LEU A 611 -32.03 5.59 -16.78
N ALA A 612 -32.73 4.56 -16.30
CA ALA A 612 -33.36 4.55 -14.97
C ALA A 612 -32.51 3.91 -13.87
N LYS A 613 -31.60 2.99 -14.22
CA LYS A 613 -30.74 2.30 -13.24
C LYS A 613 -29.38 2.98 -13.16
N GLU A 614 -28.92 3.32 -11.96
CA GLU A 614 -27.59 3.92 -11.76
C GLU A 614 -26.48 2.94 -12.19
N GLU A 615 -26.54 1.69 -11.74
CA GLU A 615 -25.59 0.64 -12.13
C GLU A 615 -26.23 -0.36 -13.11
N LEU A 616 -25.61 -0.51 -14.28
CA LEU A 616 -26.03 -1.49 -15.28
C LEU A 616 -24.81 -2.02 -16.04
N SER A 617 -24.66 -3.34 -16.13
CA SER A 617 -23.50 -3.99 -16.75
C SER A 617 -23.28 -3.52 -18.19
N GLY A 618 -22.08 -3.07 -18.51
CA GLY A 618 -21.68 -2.63 -19.85
C GLY A 618 -22.15 -1.22 -20.24
N TRP A 619 -22.66 -0.45 -19.29
CA TRP A 619 -23.08 0.95 -19.46
C TRP A 619 -22.19 1.88 -18.63
N SER A 620 -21.81 3.04 -19.20
CA SER A 620 -21.00 4.07 -18.51
C SER A 620 -21.82 4.81 -17.44
N VAL A 621 -21.25 5.79 -16.72
CA VAL A 621 -22.03 6.66 -15.82
C VAL A 621 -23.05 7.48 -16.64
N SER A 622 -24.24 7.72 -16.08
CA SER A 622 -25.28 8.51 -16.78
C SER A 622 -24.92 10.00 -16.78
N GLU A 623 -24.76 10.60 -17.95
CA GLU A 623 -24.42 12.03 -18.13
C GLU A 623 -25.64 12.93 -18.32
N GLY A 624 -26.84 12.34 -18.27
CA GLY A 624 -28.11 13.01 -18.48
C GLY A 624 -29.28 12.06 -18.30
N THR A 625 -30.49 12.53 -18.61
CA THR A 625 -31.74 11.76 -18.44
C THR A 625 -32.23 11.08 -19.71
N THR A 626 -31.64 11.41 -20.86
CA THR A 626 -32.14 11.01 -22.18
C THR A 626 -31.21 10.11 -22.97
N MET A 627 -29.95 9.96 -22.52
CA MET A 627 -28.92 9.21 -23.24
C MET A 627 -27.83 8.69 -22.32
N ARG A 628 -27.17 7.60 -22.73
CA ARG A 628 -26.07 6.99 -21.98
C ARG A 628 -25.09 6.28 -22.90
N TRP A 629 -23.79 6.45 -22.64
CA TRP A 629 -22.74 5.72 -23.36
C TRP A 629 -22.68 4.25 -22.94
N THR A 630 -22.43 3.37 -23.91
CA THR A 630 -22.05 1.98 -23.65
C THR A 630 -20.54 1.87 -23.41
N THR A 631 -20.09 0.80 -22.74
CA THR A 631 -18.67 0.43 -22.61
C THR A 631 -18.31 -0.73 -23.55
N GLY A 632 -18.98 -0.82 -24.71
CA GLY A 632 -18.75 -1.84 -25.74
C GLY A 632 -19.48 -3.18 -25.57
N HIS A 633 -20.12 -3.43 -24.43
CA HIS A 633 -20.78 -4.72 -24.14
C HIS A 633 -22.03 -4.56 -23.24
N ALA A 634 -22.87 -3.59 -23.57
CA ALA A 634 -24.02 -3.12 -22.79
C ALA A 634 -25.13 -4.17 -22.63
N ALA A 635 -25.47 -4.53 -21.40
CA ALA A 635 -26.55 -5.48 -21.12
C ALA A 635 -27.94 -4.85 -21.31
N ILE A 636 -28.82 -5.54 -22.04
CA ILE A 636 -30.22 -5.17 -22.25
C ILE A 636 -31.08 -6.35 -21.83
N SER A 637 -31.88 -6.15 -20.78
CA SER A 637 -32.88 -7.13 -20.35
C SER A 637 -34.15 -6.97 -21.16
N LEU A 638 -34.71 -8.09 -21.62
CA LEU A 638 -35.97 -8.12 -22.35
C LEU A 638 -37.10 -8.55 -21.39
N PRO A 639 -38.32 -8.00 -21.53
CA PRO A 639 -39.48 -8.47 -20.78
C PRO A 639 -39.83 -9.92 -21.15
N SER A 640 -40.69 -10.58 -20.35
CA SER A 640 -41.24 -11.89 -20.69
C SER A 640 -42.00 -11.82 -22.01
N ARG A 641 -41.61 -12.67 -22.98
CA ARG A 641 -42.16 -12.69 -24.34
C ARG A 641 -43.15 -13.84 -24.55
N SER A 642 -44.12 -13.65 -25.44
CA SER A 642 -45.07 -14.70 -25.84
C SER A 642 -44.36 -15.82 -26.61
N SER A 643 -44.86 -17.06 -26.50
CA SER A 643 -44.33 -18.16 -27.31
C SER A 643 -44.74 -17.98 -28.77
N HIS A 644 -43.77 -18.11 -29.70
CA HIS A 644 -43.96 -17.99 -31.16
C HIS A 644 -44.16 -16.58 -31.74
N SER A 645 -43.82 -15.51 -31.01
CA SER A 645 -43.84 -14.13 -31.53
C SER A 645 -42.47 -13.67 -32.05
N ILE A 646 -42.47 -13.13 -33.27
CA ILE A 646 -41.33 -12.41 -33.84
C ILE A 646 -41.21 -11.07 -33.11
N ALA A 647 -40.03 -10.76 -32.58
CA ALA A 647 -39.73 -9.48 -31.96
C ALA A 647 -38.56 -8.78 -32.64
N MET A 648 -38.62 -7.45 -32.67
CA MET A 648 -37.58 -6.59 -33.19
C MET A 648 -37.15 -5.61 -32.11
N LEU A 649 -35.86 -5.58 -31.78
CA LEU A 649 -35.27 -4.58 -30.89
C LEU A 649 -34.76 -3.42 -31.73
N ALA A 650 -35.17 -2.20 -31.39
CA ALA A 650 -34.65 -0.98 -31.96
C ALA A 650 -33.87 -0.20 -30.90
N VAL A 651 -32.64 0.16 -31.24
CA VAL A 651 -31.72 0.92 -30.38
C VAL A 651 -31.40 2.24 -31.07
N GLN A 652 -31.73 3.37 -30.45
CA GLN A 652 -31.39 4.69 -30.97
C GLN A 652 -29.92 4.99 -30.68
N VAL A 653 -29.11 5.12 -31.72
CA VAL A 653 -27.73 5.58 -31.68
C VAL A 653 -27.72 7.08 -31.99
N LEU A 654 -27.35 7.88 -31.00
CA LEU A 654 -27.31 9.35 -31.10
C LEU A 654 -25.96 9.86 -31.61
N SER A 655 -24.89 9.14 -31.28
CA SER A 655 -23.53 9.42 -31.72
C SER A 655 -22.70 8.14 -31.69
N ASN A 656 -21.84 7.99 -32.70
CA ASN A 656 -20.72 7.05 -32.71
C ASN A 656 -19.41 7.83 -32.53
N SER A 657 -18.44 7.21 -31.89
CA SER A 657 -17.08 7.72 -31.82
C SER A 657 -16.30 7.31 -33.07
N SER A 658 -15.12 7.90 -33.27
CA SER A 658 -14.10 7.29 -34.12
C SER A 658 -13.48 6.12 -33.34
N TYR A 659 -13.19 5.00 -34.00
CA TYR A 659 -12.60 3.82 -33.38
C TYR A 659 -11.23 3.49 -33.98
N LEU A 660 -10.32 2.97 -33.17
CA LEU A 660 -9.02 2.48 -33.64
C LEU A 660 -9.21 1.18 -34.42
N VAL A 661 -8.64 1.09 -35.62
CA VAL A 661 -8.65 -0.14 -36.42
C VAL A 661 -7.59 -1.10 -35.87
N ALA A 662 -8.03 -2.28 -35.41
CA ALA A 662 -7.14 -3.32 -34.91
C ALA A 662 -6.15 -3.81 -35.99
N ALA A 663 -4.99 -4.33 -35.57
CA ALA A 663 -3.95 -4.80 -36.50
C ALA A 663 -4.45 -5.91 -37.46
N GLU A 664 -5.43 -6.73 -37.03
CA GLU A 664 -6.05 -7.78 -37.86
C GLU A 664 -6.96 -7.22 -38.96
N ASP A 665 -7.58 -6.05 -38.76
CA ASP A 665 -8.46 -5.39 -39.74
C ASP A 665 -7.68 -4.51 -40.75
N LYS A 666 -6.40 -4.17 -40.46
CA LYS A 666 -5.54 -3.38 -41.37
C LYS A 666 -5.28 -4.08 -42.71
N ALA A 667 -5.30 -5.41 -42.76
CA ALA A 667 -5.11 -6.18 -43.99
C ALA A 667 -6.30 -6.05 -44.96
N ILE A 668 -7.51 -5.83 -44.44
CA ILE A 668 -8.73 -5.68 -45.25
C ILE A 668 -8.84 -4.24 -45.79
N ALA A 669 -8.44 -3.24 -45.01
CA ALA A 669 -8.47 -1.84 -45.43
C ALA A 669 -7.46 -1.48 -46.54
N LEU A 670 -6.33 -2.19 -46.64
CA LEU A 670 -5.33 -1.99 -47.69
C LEU A 670 -5.66 -2.68 -49.02
N THR A 671 -6.77 -3.42 -49.10
CA THR A 671 -7.22 -4.14 -50.31
C THR A 671 -8.56 -3.67 -50.86
N ALA A 672 -9.13 -2.60 -50.31
CA ALA A 672 -10.39 -1.98 -50.74
C ALA A 672 -10.18 -0.72 -51.60
#